data_AF-A0A936VK17-F1
#
_entry.id   AF-A0A936VK17-F1
#
_cell.length_a   1.000
_cell.length_b   1.000
_cell.length_c   1.000
_cell.angle_alpha   90.00
_cell.angle_beta   90.00
_cell.angle_gamma   90.00
#
_symmetry.space_group_name_H-M   'P 1'
#
loop_
_entity.id
_entity.type
_entity.pdbx_description
1 polymer ?
#
loop_
_entity_poly.entity_id
_entity_poly.type
_entity_poly.pdbx_seq_one_letter_code
_entity_poly.pdbx_strand_id
1 'polypeptide(L)'
;MPSMRCVIVGSGTLATACGELLRGSGHTIAAVVAPPGDQLWRWAEQAAITCIEPAAVGTALAAATPFDYLFSIASPLILPTALLALPGQAAINYHDAPLPRYAGTHATSWALINREPEHGVSWHLMVAQVDAGPIVAQERFAIAPGETALSLNARCYEAAQRSFASLAEHLNDGTLVPAPQDLRERSFYRISQRPPATGMLRWSHQAGALDALVRALTFGTYPNALGMPKLLAAGQVLLIDTAEAAVATSTAPPGTILALDDQQLVVAAGAGQLHVRRFVGLDGRPLSVGAALGRLGLRPGDCLPDLAPEQAALLTQHHEALCQHEAFWVELLAQLAPLDPPYALTLGTRPQQLETTIPAGPRAFLQALDGADEPGQALLAACACFLARLAGQARADVGLRDQASVAAAAGWPQIFAEVLPLPIALDAAAPFGTALAQLRAARTALAARATHLGDIVARYPELRAAPPRLPVVLDLGPQPAAVEADLVITIAADSSRIGWRSRAGEPGALARLAESLLAFLEALAAAPARPVGVATLLSAAEHRLLLTDWARTARPFPQADLASLLEAQVARTPDAIALRCGGVTLSYAELNAQANQLAHALRARGAGPETIVGVCFERSTNLVVALLGVLKAGAAYLPLDPAYPAERLAYMLRDSAAALVLSEGHLAARFAAGSLPLLRLDAEWPTIARQPTQNLERPHDPARLAYVIYTSGSTGQPKGVLVPHYGIGNMAQAQIETFAIGPESRVLLFASFGFDASVSEMMTPLLAGASLCLAPHEQLLPGPDLTRLLQTERISVVTLPPSVLALLDPAEFPDLATVVSAGEPCPAEIVTRWAPGRIMINAYGPTEATVCTTMAVCTPGHARPPIGRPIANSHVRILDRRLQPLPIGVPGELCIGGAGLARGYLGQPALSAEHFVPDPFAPGARLYRSGDLARWLPSGELEYLGRLDQQVKLRGYRIELGEIESALLQHPAVRLAVAMVREDTPGDRRLVGYVVPVAGQPHAGLAELLRAHLQLRLPDYMLPSAIVPLEGLPYTHNGKLDTRALPAPGAGRRTVGPPPRTPFERTVAAIWVDVLHVEAVGAQDNFFELGGHSLLATLVVSRLRETLQIEVPLSVLMSVSPTVAATARALEAHQIRQAAPAEIEELLATIELLSDPEVAAALEAA
;
A
#
# COMPACT_ATOMS: atom_id res chain seq x y z
N MET A 1 61.07 5.38 18.40
CA MET A 1 60.92 4.18 17.55
C MET A 1 60.40 4.62 16.20
N PRO A 2 60.87 4.07 15.07
CA PRO A 2 60.39 4.50 13.76
C PRO A 2 58.92 4.09 13.56
N SER A 3 58.03 5.05 13.37
CA SER A 3 56.63 4.81 13.04
C SER A 3 56.52 4.29 11.62
N MET A 4 56.02 3.05 11.44
CA MET A 4 55.73 2.47 10.12
C MET A 4 54.59 3.22 9.42
N ARG A 5 54.71 3.37 8.09
CA ARG A 5 53.66 3.96 7.26
C ARG A 5 52.99 2.86 6.44
N CYS A 6 51.69 2.64 6.63
CA CYS A 6 50.98 1.45 6.14
C CYS A 6 49.81 1.81 5.21
N VAL A 7 49.47 0.88 4.31
CA VAL A 7 48.23 0.88 3.53
C VAL A 7 47.44 -0.37 3.87
N ILE A 8 46.12 -0.24 4.05
CA ILE A 8 45.23 -1.38 4.30
C ILE A 8 44.29 -1.56 3.10
N VAL A 9 44.21 -2.77 2.56
CA VAL A 9 43.27 -3.18 1.51
C VAL A 9 42.36 -4.24 2.10
N GLY A 10 41.05 -4.02 2.10
CA GLY A 10 40.14 -4.98 2.72
C GLY A 10 38.72 -4.47 2.89
N SER A 11 37.94 -5.22 3.65
CA SER A 11 36.57 -4.87 4.01
C SER A 11 36.19 -5.44 5.38
N GLY A 12 35.25 -4.79 6.06
CA GLY A 12 34.64 -5.29 7.30
C GLY A 12 35.47 -5.11 8.58
N THR A 13 34.95 -5.68 9.67
CA THR A 13 35.40 -5.44 11.05
C THR A 13 36.84 -5.86 11.34
N LEU A 14 37.35 -6.90 10.68
CA LEU A 14 38.69 -7.42 10.97
C LEU A 14 39.75 -6.42 10.50
N ALA A 15 39.60 -5.90 9.28
CA ALA A 15 40.49 -4.89 8.74
C ALA A 15 40.45 -3.59 9.57
N THR A 16 39.26 -3.20 10.06
CA THR A 16 39.11 -2.07 10.98
C THR A 16 39.88 -2.30 12.28
N ALA A 17 39.71 -3.46 12.93
CA ALA A 17 40.39 -3.78 14.18
C ALA A 17 41.91 -3.83 14.01
N CYS A 18 42.43 -4.41 12.92
CA CYS A 18 43.85 -4.36 12.59
C CYS A 18 44.35 -2.92 12.37
N GLY A 19 43.54 -2.07 11.73
CA GLY A 19 43.84 -0.64 11.58
C GLY A 19 43.91 0.10 12.92
N GLU A 20 43.00 -0.20 13.84
CA GLU A 20 43.03 0.35 15.21
C GLU A 20 44.26 -0.10 15.98
N LEU A 21 44.66 -1.36 15.87
CA LEU A 21 45.89 -1.89 16.47
C LEU A 21 47.13 -1.15 15.95
N LEU A 22 47.25 -0.94 14.64
CA LEU A 22 48.37 -0.20 14.06
C LEU A 22 48.44 1.24 14.59
N ARG A 23 47.30 1.94 14.66
CA ARG A 23 47.25 3.32 15.17
C ARG A 23 47.51 3.38 16.67
N GLY A 24 46.98 2.43 17.44
CA GLY A 24 47.21 2.31 18.88
C GLY A 24 48.68 2.11 19.23
N SER A 25 49.42 1.41 18.37
CA SER A 25 50.88 1.22 18.47
C SER A 25 51.71 2.38 17.90
N GLY A 26 51.08 3.48 17.48
CA GLY A 26 51.76 4.68 16.99
C GLY A 26 52.21 4.64 15.52
N HIS A 27 51.69 3.72 14.71
CA HIS A 27 51.93 3.65 13.27
C HIS A 27 50.98 4.56 12.47
N THR A 28 51.43 5.01 11.30
CA THR A 28 50.65 5.90 10.42
C THR A 28 49.99 5.10 9.32
N ILE A 29 48.67 5.22 9.14
CA ILE A 29 47.97 4.62 7.99
C ILE A 29 47.81 5.71 6.93
N ALA A 30 48.49 5.53 5.80
CA ALA A 30 48.51 6.50 4.70
C ALA A 30 47.22 6.47 3.88
N ALA A 31 46.69 5.28 3.60
CA ALA A 31 45.45 5.09 2.87
C ALA A 31 44.77 3.76 3.21
N VAL A 32 43.47 3.71 2.95
CA VAL A 32 42.61 2.54 3.05
C VAL A 32 41.91 2.33 1.72
N VAL A 33 41.92 1.09 1.23
CA VAL A 33 41.23 0.68 0.00
C VAL A 33 40.03 -0.19 0.38
N ALA A 34 38.82 0.32 0.20
CA ALA A 34 37.56 -0.35 0.54
C ALA A 34 36.41 0.19 -0.35
N PRO A 35 35.31 -0.55 -0.55
CA PRO A 35 34.12 0.00 -1.22
C PRO A 35 33.50 1.19 -0.46
N PRO A 36 32.97 2.22 -1.15
CA PRO A 36 32.25 3.30 -0.49
C PRO A 36 31.10 2.80 0.38
N GLY A 37 31.03 3.27 1.62
CA GLY A 37 30.01 2.86 2.58
C GLY A 37 30.30 1.56 3.33
N ASP A 38 31.40 0.85 3.03
CA ASP A 38 31.91 -0.25 3.86
C ASP A 38 32.29 0.25 5.27
N GLN A 39 32.29 -0.63 6.26
CA GLN A 39 32.68 -0.28 7.63
C GLN A 39 34.12 0.23 7.74
N LEU A 40 35.05 -0.38 7.00
CA LEU A 40 36.44 0.07 6.95
C LEU A 40 36.57 1.46 6.33
N TRP A 41 35.76 1.77 5.31
CA TRP A 41 35.68 3.10 4.68
C TRP A 41 35.20 4.15 5.67
N ARG A 42 34.07 3.92 6.36
CA ARG A 42 33.51 4.88 7.33
C ARG A 42 34.46 5.14 8.50
N TRP A 43 35.12 4.09 8.98
CA TRP A 43 36.14 4.22 10.03
C TRP A 43 37.33 5.06 9.55
N ALA A 44 37.81 4.83 8.32
CA ALA A 44 38.91 5.59 7.74
C ALA A 44 38.56 7.08 7.56
N GLU A 45 37.33 7.40 7.12
CA GLU A 45 36.84 8.79 7.03
C GLU A 45 36.79 9.47 8.40
N GLN A 46 36.23 8.79 9.41
CA GLN A 46 36.20 9.30 10.80
C GLN A 46 37.61 9.50 11.36
N ALA A 47 38.55 8.66 10.94
CA ALA A 47 39.95 8.73 11.29
C ALA A 47 40.77 9.76 10.50
N ALA A 48 40.16 10.45 9.52
CA ALA A 48 40.82 11.33 8.56
C ALA A 48 41.96 10.65 7.75
N ILE A 49 41.78 9.37 7.42
CA ILE A 49 42.67 8.59 6.57
C ILE A 49 42.16 8.67 5.12
N THR A 50 43.08 8.68 4.14
CA THR A 50 42.70 8.73 2.73
C THR A 50 41.98 7.44 2.31
N CYS A 51 40.75 7.55 1.80
CA CYS A 51 39.99 6.43 1.28
C CYS A 51 40.13 6.32 -0.25
N ILE A 52 40.35 5.10 -0.76
CA ILE A 52 40.54 4.80 -2.18
C ILE A 52 39.54 3.70 -2.57
N GLU A 53 38.79 3.92 -3.64
CA GLU A 53 37.88 2.88 -4.15
C GLU A 53 38.65 1.71 -4.77
N PRO A 54 38.15 0.46 -4.69
CA PRO A 54 38.86 -0.71 -5.23
C PRO A 54 39.13 -0.61 -6.74
N ALA A 55 38.22 0.03 -7.50
CA ALA A 55 38.40 0.26 -8.94
C ALA A 55 39.57 1.21 -9.26
N ALA A 56 39.93 2.10 -8.33
CA ALA A 56 40.98 3.11 -8.49
C ALA A 56 42.30 2.72 -7.81
N VAL A 57 42.36 1.57 -7.13
CA VAL A 57 43.52 1.13 -6.32
C VAL A 57 44.84 1.17 -7.09
N GLY A 58 44.82 0.79 -8.38
CA GLY A 58 46.00 0.69 -9.22
C GLY A 58 46.68 2.04 -9.47
N THR A 59 45.90 3.06 -9.82
CA THR A 59 46.39 4.40 -10.13
C THR A 59 46.61 5.24 -8.87
N ALA A 60 45.71 5.12 -7.89
CA ALA A 60 45.74 5.93 -6.68
C ALA A 60 46.87 5.54 -5.72
N LEU A 61 47.14 4.24 -5.53
CA LEU A 61 48.26 3.81 -4.67
C LEU A 61 49.62 4.08 -5.32
N ALA A 62 49.72 3.99 -6.65
CA ALA A 62 50.95 4.34 -7.36
C ALA A 62 51.27 5.86 -7.28
N ALA A 63 50.24 6.70 -7.11
CA ALA A 63 50.38 8.14 -6.93
C ALA A 63 50.46 8.58 -5.45
N ALA A 64 50.25 7.67 -4.50
CA ALA A 64 50.30 7.97 -3.08
C ALA A 64 51.74 8.18 -2.58
N THR A 65 51.88 8.96 -1.50
CA THR A 65 53.17 9.06 -0.75
C THR A 65 53.76 7.68 -0.45
N PRO A 66 55.10 7.51 -0.50
CA PRO A 66 55.76 6.26 -0.12
C PRO A 66 55.28 5.72 1.22
N PHE A 67 55.14 4.40 1.29
CA PHE A 67 54.72 3.66 2.48
C PHE A 67 55.52 2.36 2.58
N ASP A 68 55.66 1.84 3.79
CA ASP A 68 56.55 0.71 4.09
C ASP A 68 55.84 -0.63 3.92
N TYR A 69 54.57 -0.72 4.33
CA TYR A 69 53.81 -1.97 4.34
C TYR A 69 52.43 -1.85 3.70
N LEU A 70 52.03 -2.89 2.96
CA LEU A 70 50.66 -3.08 2.48
C LEU A 70 50.06 -4.31 3.17
N PHE A 71 48.91 -4.14 3.81
CA PHE A 71 48.16 -5.24 4.43
C PHE A 71 46.89 -5.52 3.64
N SER A 72 46.78 -6.72 3.07
CA SER A 72 45.55 -7.24 2.45
C SER A 72 44.80 -8.08 3.48
N ILE A 73 43.68 -7.57 4.01
CA ILE A 73 42.95 -8.16 5.14
C ILE A 73 41.51 -8.44 4.73
N ALA A 74 41.17 -9.74 4.65
CA ALA A 74 39.84 -10.19 4.21
C ALA A 74 39.38 -9.54 2.89
N SER A 75 40.33 -9.28 1.99
CA SER A 75 40.09 -8.59 0.73
C SER A 75 39.56 -9.56 -0.34
N PRO A 76 38.42 -9.28 -0.99
CA PRO A 76 37.97 -10.04 -2.16
C PRO A 76 38.76 -9.68 -3.43
N LEU A 77 39.60 -8.65 -3.37
CA LEU A 77 40.38 -8.14 -4.50
C LEU A 77 41.69 -8.91 -4.63
N ILE A 78 41.91 -9.53 -5.80
CA ILE A 78 43.23 -10.02 -6.20
C ILE A 78 44.07 -8.83 -6.63
N LEU A 79 45.07 -8.46 -5.83
CA LEU A 79 45.96 -7.33 -6.14
C LEU A 79 46.87 -7.65 -7.33
N PRO A 80 46.94 -6.77 -8.35
CA PRO A 80 47.89 -6.90 -9.45
C PRO A 80 49.33 -6.96 -8.95
N THR A 81 50.18 -7.76 -9.60
CA THR A 81 51.59 -7.93 -9.23
C THR A 81 52.37 -6.61 -9.16
N ALA A 82 52.00 -5.63 -9.99
CA ALA A 82 52.60 -4.29 -9.99
C ALA A 82 52.46 -3.55 -8.66
N LEU A 83 51.38 -3.80 -7.90
CA LEU A 83 51.15 -3.16 -6.60
C LEU A 83 51.94 -3.81 -5.46
N LEU A 84 52.40 -5.05 -5.65
CA LEU A 84 53.20 -5.76 -4.65
C LEU A 84 54.62 -5.18 -4.50
N ALA A 85 55.09 -4.40 -5.48
CA ALA A 85 56.39 -3.75 -5.48
C ALA A 85 56.36 -2.30 -4.95
N LEU A 86 55.18 -1.74 -4.67
CA LEU A 86 55.03 -0.39 -4.13
C LEU A 86 55.47 -0.22 -2.67
N PRO A 87 55.17 -1.14 -1.71
CA PRO A 87 55.65 -0.99 -0.35
C PRO A 87 57.18 -1.04 -0.28
N GLY A 88 57.77 -0.15 0.51
CA GLY A 88 59.22 -0.10 0.72
C GLY A 88 59.80 -1.31 1.43
N GLN A 89 58.97 -2.08 2.15
CA GLN A 89 59.36 -3.29 2.87
C GLN A 89 58.62 -4.53 2.37
N ALA A 90 57.30 -4.64 2.60
CA ALA A 90 56.55 -5.85 2.26
C ALA A 90 55.05 -5.63 2.04
N ALA A 91 54.46 -6.48 1.20
CA ALA A 91 53.02 -6.70 1.13
C ALA A 91 52.67 -8.00 1.86
N ILE A 92 51.72 -7.95 2.79
CA ILE A 92 51.32 -9.07 3.65
C ILE A 92 49.82 -9.32 3.48
N ASN A 93 49.44 -10.57 3.27
CA ASN A 93 48.04 -10.98 3.16
C ASN A 93 47.62 -11.87 4.32
N TYR A 94 46.37 -11.68 4.75
CA TYR A 94 45.68 -12.51 5.72
C TYR A 94 44.97 -13.68 5.03
N HIS A 95 45.05 -14.85 5.65
CA HIS A 95 44.29 -16.02 5.26
C HIS A 95 43.67 -16.71 6.49
N ASP A 96 42.38 -17.05 6.40
CA ASP A 96 41.57 -17.69 7.45
C ASP A 96 41.79 -19.21 7.53
N ALA A 97 43.04 -19.64 7.35
CA ALA A 97 43.47 -21.03 7.43
C ALA A 97 44.97 -21.16 7.72
N PRO A 98 45.43 -22.33 8.23
CA PRO A 98 46.85 -22.63 8.35
C PRO A 98 47.42 -23.05 6.97
N LEU A 99 48.07 -22.12 6.28
CA LEU A 99 48.81 -22.39 5.04
C LEU A 99 50.02 -23.32 5.32
N PRO A 100 50.47 -24.13 4.33
CA PRO A 100 49.99 -24.21 2.95
C PRO A 100 48.72 -25.06 2.75
N ARG A 101 48.30 -25.85 3.74
CA ARG A 101 47.35 -26.96 3.56
C ARG A 101 45.98 -26.53 3.02
N TYR A 102 45.42 -25.46 3.56
CA TYR A 102 44.08 -24.98 3.23
C TYR A 102 44.18 -23.61 2.57
N ALA A 103 43.78 -23.52 1.30
CA ALA A 103 43.71 -22.27 0.55
C ALA A 103 42.36 -22.08 -0.13
N GLY A 104 41.85 -20.84 -0.14
CA GLY A 104 40.57 -20.46 -0.76
C GLY A 104 39.52 -19.94 0.24
N THR A 105 38.35 -19.53 -0.26
CA THR A 105 37.37 -18.68 0.46
C THR A 105 36.47 -19.39 1.48
N HIS A 106 36.58 -20.72 1.62
CA HIS A 106 35.72 -21.52 2.51
C HIS A 106 36.51 -22.54 3.32
N ALA A 107 37.74 -22.20 3.70
CA ALA A 107 38.66 -23.10 4.38
C ALA A 107 38.07 -23.71 5.66
N THR A 108 37.31 -22.93 6.44
CA THR A 108 36.66 -23.41 7.68
C THR A 108 35.60 -24.49 7.44
N SER A 109 34.75 -24.34 6.42
CA SER A 109 33.80 -25.40 6.02
C SER A 109 34.53 -26.67 5.60
N TRP A 110 35.60 -26.55 4.80
CA TRP A 110 36.36 -27.72 4.35
C TRP A 110 37.14 -28.41 5.46
N ALA A 111 37.70 -27.65 6.41
CA ALA A 111 38.33 -28.21 7.61
C ALA A 111 37.34 -29.04 8.44
N LEU A 112 36.09 -28.57 8.58
CA LEU A 112 35.03 -29.31 9.26
C LEU A 112 34.60 -30.57 8.47
N ILE A 113 34.37 -30.45 7.16
CA ILE A 113 34.02 -31.59 6.28
C ILE A 113 35.10 -32.68 6.35
N ASN A 114 36.37 -32.29 6.33
CA ASN A 114 37.51 -33.19 6.40
C ASN A 114 37.81 -33.69 7.83
N ARG A 115 37.11 -33.15 8.84
CA ARG A 115 37.26 -33.47 10.27
C ARG A 115 38.68 -33.24 10.76
N GLU A 116 39.23 -32.08 10.44
CA GLU A 116 40.55 -31.69 10.93
C GLU A 116 40.57 -31.57 12.46
N PRO A 117 41.68 -31.95 13.12
CA PRO A 117 41.82 -31.79 14.56
C PRO A 117 42.15 -30.34 14.97
N GLU A 118 42.74 -29.57 14.05
CA GLU A 118 43.18 -28.19 14.26
C GLU A 118 42.89 -27.32 13.03
N HIS A 119 42.69 -26.04 13.26
CA HIS A 119 42.62 -24.99 12.25
C HIS A 119 43.47 -23.80 12.69
N GLY A 120 43.38 -22.68 11.99
CA GLY A 120 44.19 -21.52 12.32
C GLY A 120 44.04 -20.39 11.33
N VAL A 121 44.89 -19.39 11.50
CA VAL A 121 45.03 -18.26 10.58
C VAL A 121 46.48 -18.09 10.18
N SER A 122 46.72 -17.55 8.98
CA SER A 122 48.06 -17.27 8.48
C SER A 122 48.15 -15.84 7.96
N TRP A 123 49.26 -15.20 8.26
CA TRP A 123 49.75 -13.99 7.61
C TRP A 123 50.95 -14.38 6.79
N HIS A 124 50.99 -14.03 5.51
CA HIS A 124 52.08 -14.41 4.62
C HIS A 124 52.43 -13.28 3.67
N LEU A 125 53.66 -13.27 3.18
CA LEU A 125 54.10 -12.34 2.15
C LEU A 125 53.31 -12.57 0.87
N MET A 126 52.94 -11.49 0.19
CA MET A 126 52.29 -11.55 -1.11
C MET A 126 53.34 -11.75 -2.19
N VAL A 127 53.09 -12.73 -3.06
CA VAL A 127 53.86 -12.96 -4.30
C VAL A 127 52.88 -12.99 -5.47
N ALA A 128 53.38 -13.06 -6.71
CA ALA A 128 52.53 -13.07 -7.91
C ALA A 128 51.45 -14.17 -7.88
N GLN A 129 51.72 -15.28 -7.18
CA GLN A 129 50.76 -16.34 -6.90
C GLN A 129 50.14 -16.17 -5.51
N VAL A 130 48.81 -16.05 -5.47
CA VAL A 130 48.02 -15.84 -4.24
C VAL A 130 48.22 -17.00 -3.24
N ASP A 131 48.36 -16.66 -1.95
CA ASP A 131 48.73 -17.51 -0.79
C ASP A 131 49.94 -18.45 -0.95
N ALA A 132 50.89 -18.12 -1.84
CA ALA A 132 52.11 -18.92 -2.06
C ALA A 132 53.38 -18.36 -1.41
N GLY A 133 53.35 -17.13 -0.89
CA GLY A 133 54.54 -16.49 -0.33
C GLY A 133 54.87 -16.96 1.10
N PRO A 134 56.09 -16.73 1.61
CA PRO A 134 56.49 -17.17 2.95
C PRO A 134 55.54 -16.71 4.06
N ILE A 135 55.26 -17.58 5.02
CA ILE A 135 54.42 -17.30 6.19
C ILE A 135 55.22 -16.44 7.17
N VAL A 136 54.62 -15.34 7.63
CA VAL A 136 55.25 -14.39 8.56
C VAL A 136 54.65 -14.46 9.96
N ALA A 137 53.40 -14.89 10.08
CA ALA A 137 52.80 -15.26 11.36
C ALA A 137 51.74 -16.33 11.10
N GLN A 138 51.63 -17.33 11.97
CA GLN A 138 50.57 -18.33 11.90
C GLN A 138 50.18 -18.71 13.33
N GLU A 139 48.88 -18.74 13.59
CA GLU A 139 48.33 -19.19 14.87
C GLU A 139 47.42 -20.38 14.59
N ARG A 140 47.65 -21.49 15.29
CA ARG A 140 46.84 -22.71 15.22
C ARG A 140 46.09 -22.93 16.51
N PHE A 141 44.92 -23.54 16.40
CA PHE A 141 44.09 -23.89 17.54
C PHE A 141 43.24 -25.14 17.23
N ALA A 142 42.91 -25.90 18.28
CA ALA A 142 42.10 -27.12 18.14
C ALA A 142 40.66 -26.79 17.71
N ILE A 143 40.07 -27.61 16.84
CA ILE A 143 38.64 -27.56 16.48
C ILE A 143 37.84 -28.30 17.55
N ALA A 144 36.86 -27.63 18.18
CA ALA A 144 36.07 -28.28 19.22
C ALA A 144 34.99 -29.23 18.63
N PRO A 145 34.59 -30.31 19.33
CA PRO A 145 33.66 -31.35 18.82
C PRO A 145 32.24 -30.91 18.39
N GLY A 146 31.90 -29.62 18.43
CA GLY A 146 30.60 -29.09 17.99
C GLY A 146 30.71 -27.81 17.17
N GLU A 147 31.89 -27.44 16.67
CA GLU A 147 32.04 -26.20 15.93
C GLU A 147 31.28 -26.21 14.61
N THR A 148 30.58 -25.11 14.33
CA THR A 148 30.05 -24.79 13.01
C THR A 148 31.06 -23.96 12.24
N ALA A 149 30.89 -23.85 10.92
CA ALA A 149 31.75 -22.97 10.13
C ALA A 149 31.67 -21.51 10.63
N LEU A 150 30.50 -21.07 11.11
CA LEU A 150 30.33 -19.74 11.72
C LEU A 150 31.14 -19.57 13.01
N SER A 151 31.05 -20.52 13.95
CA SER A 151 31.82 -20.42 15.21
C SER A 151 33.33 -20.54 14.96
N LEU A 152 33.73 -21.35 13.97
CA LEU A 152 35.13 -21.49 13.58
C LEU A 152 35.67 -20.20 12.93
N ASN A 153 34.88 -19.53 12.08
CA ASN A 153 35.22 -18.22 11.52
C ASN A 153 35.37 -17.16 12.63
N ALA A 154 34.50 -17.16 13.64
CA ALA A 154 34.61 -16.24 14.78
C ALA A 154 35.92 -16.44 15.56
N ARG A 155 36.36 -17.69 15.74
CA ARG A 155 37.68 -17.97 16.34
C ARG A 155 38.84 -17.58 15.44
N CYS A 156 38.72 -17.75 14.13
CA CYS A 156 39.70 -17.24 13.18
C CYS A 156 39.82 -15.71 13.29
N TYR A 157 38.71 -15.01 13.46
CA TYR A 157 38.71 -13.56 13.68
C TYR A 157 39.48 -13.17 14.96
N GLU A 158 39.22 -13.85 16.08
CA GLU A 158 39.93 -13.60 17.34
C GLU A 158 41.44 -13.93 17.23
N ALA A 159 41.78 -15.06 16.61
CA ALA A 159 43.17 -15.46 16.37
C ALA A 159 43.87 -14.48 15.41
N ALA A 160 43.16 -13.96 14.41
CA ALA A 160 43.70 -12.96 13.48
C ALA A 160 44.10 -11.69 14.22
N GLN A 161 43.28 -11.18 15.15
CA GLN A 161 43.63 -10.00 15.94
C GLN A 161 44.87 -10.23 16.82
N ARG A 162 44.94 -11.37 17.53
CA ARG A 162 46.10 -11.70 18.37
C ARG A 162 47.38 -11.87 17.57
N SER A 163 47.33 -12.68 16.51
CA SER A 163 48.48 -12.90 15.63
C SER A 163 48.90 -11.64 14.88
N PHE A 164 47.96 -10.75 14.52
CA PHE A 164 48.28 -9.46 13.92
C PHE A 164 48.97 -8.50 14.90
N ALA A 165 48.54 -8.45 16.16
CA ALA A 165 49.20 -7.64 17.18
C ALA A 165 50.68 -8.08 17.35
N SER A 166 50.93 -9.39 17.46
CA SER A 166 52.29 -9.93 17.51
C SER A 166 53.08 -9.68 16.21
N LEU A 167 52.45 -9.78 15.05
CA LEU A 167 53.06 -9.46 13.76
C LEU A 167 53.51 -7.99 13.71
N ALA A 168 52.65 -7.06 14.14
CA ALA A 168 52.97 -5.63 14.14
C ALA A 168 54.16 -5.31 15.07
N GLU A 169 54.26 -5.96 16.23
CA GLU A 169 55.42 -5.85 17.14
C GLU A 169 56.70 -6.37 16.48
N HIS A 170 56.68 -7.55 15.87
CA HIS A 170 57.86 -8.11 15.19
C HIS A 170 58.30 -7.28 13.97
N LEU A 171 57.35 -6.67 13.25
CA LEU A 171 57.64 -5.75 12.16
C LEU A 171 58.31 -4.45 12.65
N ASN A 172 57.87 -3.95 13.80
CA ASN A 172 58.47 -2.76 14.43
C ASN A 172 59.90 -3.02 14.91
N ASP A 173 60.15 -4.21 15.48
CA ASP A 173 61.44 -4.56 16.07
C ASP A 173 62.43 -5.18 15.06
N GLY A 174 61.97 -5.41 13.82
CA GLY A 174 62.77 -6.02 12.75
C GLY A 174 63.15 -7.48 13.00
N THR A 175 62.41 -8.18 13.87
CA THR A 175 62.69 -9.55 14.31
C THR A 175 61.92 -10.62 13.53
N LEU A 176 61.15 -10.21 12.51
CA LEU A 176 60.35 -11.09 11.69
C LEU A 176 61.21 -12.09 10.90
N VAL A 177 60.92 -13.39 11.05
CA VAL A 177 61.57 -14.47 10.28
C VAL A 177 60.53 -15.17 9.40
N PRO A 178 60.48 -14.89 8.08
CA PRO A 178 59.55 -15.56 7.18
C PRO A 178 59.88 -17.06 7.02
N ALA A 179 58.87 -17.91 7.15
CA ALA A 179 58.98 -19.36 6.95
C ALA A 179 58.51 -19.76 5.53
N PRO A 180 59.30 -20.50 4.74
CA PRO A 180 58.88 -20.94 3.41
C PRO A 180 57.73 -21.96 3.48
N GLN A 181 56.86 -21.95 2.47
CA GLN A 181 55.76 -22.91 2.33
C GLN A 181 56.15 -24.10 1.45
N ASP A 182 55.69 -25.32 1.78
CA ASP A 182 55.67 -26.44 0.82
C ASP A 182 54.35 -26.44 0.04
N LEU A 183 54.38 -25.94 -1.19
CA LEU A 183 53.18 -25.81 -2.02
C LEU A 183 52.59 -27.16 -2.47
N ARG A 184 53.32 -28.27 -2.30
CA ARG A 184 52.80 -29.61 -2.65
C ARG A 184 51.75 -30.11 -1.65
N GLU A 185 51.72 -29.55 -0.45
CA GLU A 185 50.74 -29.90 0.59
C GLU A 185 49.43 -29.11 0.48
N ARG A 186 49.33 -28.22 -0.52
CA ARG A 186 48.24 -27.26 -0.67
C ARG A 186 46.99 -27.85 -1.30
N SER A 187 45.85 -27.64 -0.65
CA SER A 187 44.51 -27.92 -1.18
C SER A 187 43.79 -26.61 -1.48
N PHE A 188 43.24 -26.47 -2.68
CA PHE A 188 42.52 -25.28 -3.12
C PHE A 188 41.02 -25.53 -3.14
N TYR A 189 40.27 -24.67 -2.45
CA TYR A 189 38.82 -24.77 -2.32
C TYR A 189 38.13 -23.50 -2.83
N ARG A 190 37.60 -23.56 -4.05
CA ARG A 190 36.84 -22.46 -4.67
C ARG A 190 35.41 -22.47 -4.19
N ILE A 191 34.75 -21.31 -4.28
CA ILE A 191 33.29 -21.23 -4.21
C ILE A 191 32.62 -22.17 -5.23
N SER A 192 33.21 -22.39 -6.41
CA SER A 192 32.68 -23.32 -7.41
C SER A 192 32.81 -24.80 -7.01
N GLN A 193 33.67 -25.13 -6.04
CA GLN A 193 33.84 -26.50 -5.54
C GLN A 193 32.88 -26.71 -4.38
N ARG A 194 31.82 -27.45 -4.65
CA ARG A 194 30.77 -27.76 -3.67
C ARG A 194 30.92 -29.19 -3.17
N PRO A 195 30.32 -29.55 -2.02
CA PRO A 195 30.35 -30.92 -1.54
C PRO A 195 29.79 -31.89 -2.58
N PRO A 196 30.32 -33.14 -2.65
CA PRO A 196 29.82 -34.16 -3.56
C PRO A 196 28.30 -34.33 -3.47
N ALA A 197 27.67 -34.61 -4.61
CA ALA A 197 26.22 -34.75 -4.76
C ALA A 197 25.43 -33.55 -4.21
N THR A 198 25.98 -32.33 -4.27
CA THR A 198 25.35 -31.08 -3.82
C THR A 198 24.98 -31.05 -2.33
N GLY A 199 25.72 -31.81 -1.50
CA GLY A 199 25.47 -31.91 -0.06
C GLY A 199 24.35 -32.89 0.32
N MET A 200 23.99 -33.83 -0.56
CA MET A 200 23.07 -34.92 -0.24
C MET A 200 23.66 -35.82 0.85
N LEU A 201 22.89 -36.11 1.90
CA LEU A 201 23.32 -37.05 2.93
C LEU A 201 23.45 -38.46 2.36
N ARG A 202 24.50 -39.18 2.77
CA ARG A 202 24.76 -40.58 2.44
C ARG A 202 24.81 -41.38 3.73
N TRP A 203 23.74 -42.08 4.04
CA TRP A 203 23.54 -42.84 5.26
C TRP A 203 24.58 -43.96 5.44
N SER A 204 25.18 -44.46 4.37
CA SER A 204 26.34 -45.37 4.45
C SER A 204 27.58 -44.76 5.12
N HIS A 205 27.70 -43.43 5.19
CA HIS A 205 28.76 -42.76 5.94
C HIS A 205 28.50 -42.83 7.45
N GLN A 206 29.58 -42.78 8.25
CA GLN A 206 29.48 -42.75 9.70
C GLN A 206 28.73 -41.50 10.18
N ALA A 207 27.89 -41.64 11.21
CA ALA A 207 27.09 -40.53 11.77
C ALA A 207 27.92 -39.25 12.02
N GLY A 208 29.14 -39.37 12.56
CA GLY A 208 30.01 -38.22 12.81
C GLY A 208 30.49 -37.49 11.54
N ALA A 209 30.57 -38.16 10.39
CA ALA A 209 30.87 -37.52 9.11
C ALA A 209 29.67 -36.73 8.56
N LEU A 210 28.45 -37.24 8.78
CA LEU A 210 27.22 -36.55 8.39
C LEU A 210 26.95 -35.34 9.28
N ASP A 211 27.17 -35.46 10.59
CA ASP A 211 27.15 -34.32 11.53
C ASP A 211 28.13 -33.22 11.10
N ALA A 212 29.39 -33.58 10.80
CA ALA A 212 30.39 -32.63 10.34
C ALA A 212 29.99 -31.92 9.04
N LEU A 213 29.40 -32.65 8.08
CA LEU A 213 28.85 -32.06 6.85
C LEU A 213 27.73 -31.05 7.14
N VAL A 214 26.82 -31.39 8.07
CA VAL A 214 25.73 -30.48 8.46
C VAL A 214 26.29 -29.21 9.07
N ARG A 215 27.15 -29.30 10.08
CA ARG A 215 27.79 -28.15 10.75
C ARG A 215 28.64 -27.28 9.82
N ALA A 216 29.23 -27.87 8.79
CA ALA A 216 30.05 -27.16 7.81
C ALA A 216 29.22 -26.37 6.79
N LEU A 217 28.00 -26.81 6.50
CA LEU A 217 27.12 -26.23 5.49
C LEU A 217 26.00 -25.38 6.07
N THR A 218 25.81 -25.39 7.39
CA THR A 218 24.80 -24.56 8.06
C THR A 218 25.47 -23.35 8.71
N PHE A 219 25.14 -22.15 8.20
CA PHE A 219 25.76 -20.87 8.60
C PHE A 219 24.79 -19.92 9.33
N GLY A 220 23.58 -20.38 9.68
CA GLY A 220 22.59 -19.56 10.36
C GLY A 220 22.05 -18.42 9.48
N THR A 221 22.27 -17.16 9.91
CA THR A 221 21.75 -15.95 9.24
C THR A 221 22.65 -15.44 8.10
N TYR A 222 23.82 -16.03 7.88
CA TYR A 222 24.76 -15.62 6.83
C TYR A 222 24.58 -16.44 5.54
N PRO A 223 24.88 -15.86 4.36
CA PRO A 223 24.85 -16.62 3.13
C PRO A 223 25.91 -17.72 3.12
N ASN A 224 25.48 -18.97 2.91
CA ASN A 224 26.42 -20.04 2.59
C ASN A 224 26.35 -20.38 1.10
N ALA A 225 27.35 -19.93 0.36
CA ALA A 225 27.46 -20.28 -1.04
C ALA A 225 27.57 -21.80 -1.21
N LEU A 226 28.31 -22.54 -0.36
CA LEU A 226 28.60 -23.97 -0.56
C LEU A 226 27.38 -24.92 -0.59
N GLY A 227 26.20 -24.47 -0.19
CA GLY A 227 24.99 -25.31 -0.19
C GLY A 227 24.39 -25.48 1.18
N MET A 228 23.18 -26.07 1.25
CA MET A 228 22.67 -26.68 2.48
C MET A 228 22.67 -28.21 2.37
N PRO A 229 22.80 -28.95 3.50
CA PRO A 229 22.66 -30.40 3.53
C PRO A 229 21.25 -30.82 3.12
N LYS A 230 21.15 -31.87 2.31
CA LYS A 230 19.89 -32.32 1.70
C LYS A 230 19.55 -33.74 2.08
N LEU A 231 18.26 -33.96 2.32
CA LEU A 231 17.63 -35.27 2.48
C LEU A 231 16.76 -35.56 1.27
N LEU A 232 16.98 -36.69 0.59
CA LEU A 232 16.08 -37.22 -0.43
C LEU A 232 15.21 -38.32 0.17
N ALA A 233 13.89 -38.14 0.11
CA ALA A 233 12.93 -39.13 0.58
C ALA A 233 11.64 -39.04 -0.25
N ALA A 234 11.06 -40.18 -0.62
CA ALA A 234 9.79 -40.25 -1.39
C ALA A 234 9.75 -39.35 -2.65
N GLY A 235 10.89 -39.16 -3.31
CA GLY A 235 10.97 -38.28 -4.49
C GLY A 235 10.86 -36.78 -4.20
N GLN A 236 11.15 -36.36 -2.95
CA GLN A 236 11.20 -34.98 -2.49
C GLN A 236 12.53 -34.68 -1.79
N VAL A 237 12.94 -33.40 -1.82
CA VAL A 237 14.16 -32.93 -1.13
C VAL A 237 13.78 -31.99 0.02
N LEU A 238 14.30 -32.28 1.21
CA LEU A 238 14.26 -31.37 2.36
C LEU A 238 15.66 -30.90 2.72
N LEU A 239 15.76 -29.69 3.28
CA LEU A 239 17.02 -29.15 3.78
C LEU A 239 17.14 -29.40 5.29
N ILE A 240 18.35 -29.68 5.73
CA ILE A 240 18.67 -29.93 7.15
C ILE A 240 19.42 -28.73 7.70
N ASP A 241 18.90 -28.18 8.80
CA ASP A 241 19.50 -27.04 9.53
C ASP A 241 20.40 -27.53 10.66
N THR A 242 19.96 -28.54 11.40
CA THR A 242 20.70 -29.08 12.53
C THR A 242 20.57 -30.60 12.64
N ALA A 243 21.71 -31.26 12.89
CA ALA A 243 21.80 -32.68 13.16
C ALA A 243 22.96 -32.93 14.14
N GLU A 244 22.87 -34.02 14.90
CA GLU A 244 23.89 -34.43 15.86
C GLU A 244 24.11 -35.94 15.77
N ALA A 245 25.39 -36.36 15.80
CA ALA A 245 25.74 -37.77 15.89
C ALA A 245 25.60 -38.25 17.34
N ALA A 246 24.87 -39.34 17.57
CA ALA A 246 24.77 -39.95 18.89
C ALA A 246 25.91 -40.95 19.13
N VAL A 247 26.28 -41.11 20.41
CA VAL A 247 27.26 -42.10 20.87
C VAL A 247 26.73 -43.54 20.74
N ALA A 248 25.41 -43.69 20.65
CA ALA A 248 24.75 -44.99 20.51
C ALA A 248 25.09 -45.65 19.17
N THR A 249 25.47 -46.93 19.21
CA THR A 249 25.64 -47.74 18.01
C THR A 249 24.30 -48.23 17.50
N SER A 250 24.21 -48.48 16.19
CA SER A 250 23.03 -49.07 15.56
C SER A 250 23.42 -50.35 14.84
N THR A 251 22.61 -51.39 15.01
CA THR A 251 22.70 -52.64 14.24
C THR A 251 21.73 -52.67 13.06
N ALA A 252 20.85 -51.67 12.95
CA ALA A 252 19.93 -51.55 11.83
C ALA A 252 20.69 -51.15 10.55
N PRO A 253 20.23 -51.55 9.35
CA PRO A 253 20.82 -51.10 8.10
C PRO A 253 20.89 -49.56 8.02
N PRO A 254 21.97 -48.98 7.47
CA PRO A 254 22.06 -47.54 7.26
C PRO A 254 20.87 -46.99 6.47
N GLY A 255 20.36 -45.84 6.90
CA GLY A 255 19.15 -45.20 6.36
C GLY A 255 17.86 -45.60 7.08
N THR A 256 17.88 -46.62 7.94
CA THR A 256 16.68 -47.05 8.69
C THR A 256 16.25 -45.99 9.71
N ILE A 257 15.00 -45.56 9.66
CA ILE A 257 14.40 -44.65 10.64
C ILE A 257 14.14 -45.43 11.94
N LEU A 258 14.87 -45.07 12.99
CA LEU A 258 14.82 -45.74 14.29
C LEU A 258 13.73 -45.17 15.20
N ALA A 259 13.58 -43.84 15.18
CA ALA A 259 12.60 -43.13 15.97
C ALA A 259 12.15 -41.86 15.27
N LEU A 260 10.91 -41.48 15.53
CA LEU A 260 10.26 -40.34 14.91
C LEU A 260 9.30 -39.66 15.88
N ASP A 261 9.56 -38.41 16.21
CA ASP A 261 8.68 -37.58 17.04
C ASP A 261 8.72 -36.11 16.58
N ASP A 262 7.92 -35.24 17.20
CA ASP A 262 7.84 -33.82 16.83
C ASP A 262 9.13 -33.01 17.08
N GLN A 263 10.10 -33.58 17.79
CA GLN A 263 11.37 -32.94 18.17
C GLN A 263 12.58 -33.51 17.40
N GLN A 264 12.49 -34.72 16.84
CA GLN A 264 13.62 -35.34 16.13
C GLN A 264 13.23 -36.45 15.16
N LEU A 265 14.06 -36.59 14.12
CA LEU A 265 14.16 -37.78 13.27
C LEU A 265 15.47 -38.50 13.60
N VAL A 266 15.39 -39.75 14.04
CA VAL A 266 16.58 -40.58 14.36
C VAL A 266 16.79 -41.63 13.28
N VAL A 267 17.95 -41.61 12.64
CA VAL A 267 18.28 -42.50 11.51
C VAL A 267 19.58 -43.24 11.78
N ALA A 268 19.61 -44.53 11.46
CA ALA A 268 20.85 -45.30 11.47
C ALA A 268 21.81 -44.79 10.38
N ALA A 269 23.07 -44.50 10.74
CA ALA A 269 24.08 -43.97 9.81
C ALA A 269 25.44 -44.63 10.05
N GLY A 270 25.91 -45.42 9.08
CA GLY A 270 27.05 -46.31 9.26
C GLY A 270 26.82 -47.27 10.44
N ALA A 271 27.67 -47.21 11.46
CA ALA A 271 27.53 -47.99 12.70
C ALA A 271 26.87 -47.22 13.87
N GLY A 272 26.46 -45.96 13.64
CA GLY A 272 25.91 -45.06 14.66
C GLY A 272 24.51 -44.55 14.33
N GLN A 273 24.10 -43.49 15.00
CA GLN A 273 22.78 -42.85 14.80
C GLN A 273 22.94 -41.35 14.59
N LEU A 274 22.20 -40.78 13.64
CA LEU A 274 22.12 -39.34 13.40
C LEU A 274 20.74 -38.83 13.86
N HIS A 275 20.74 -37.82 14.71
CA HIS A 275 19.53 -37.15 15.21
C HIS A 275 19.34 -35.83 14.47
N VAL A 276 18.39 -35.77 13.55
CA VAL A 276 18.02 -34.54 12.84
C VAL A 276 16.99 -33.79 13.66
N ARG A 277 17.26 -32.53 14.02
CA ARG A 277 16.45 -31.74 14.95
C ARG A 277 15.62 -30.65 14.27
N ARG A 278 16.10 -30.10 13.15
CA ARG A 278 15.43 -29.00 12.44
C ARG A 278 15.54 -29.15 10.92
N PHE A 279 14.43 -28.85 10.26
CA PHE A 279 14.32 -28.84 8.81
C PHE A 279 14.03 -27.43 8.30
N VAL A 280 14.39 -27.18 7.04
CA VAL A 280 14.03 -25.98 6.30
C VAL A 280 13.43 -26.40 4.96
N GLY A 281 12.37 -25.72 4.54
CA GLY A 281 11.86 -25.85 3.18
C GLY A 281 12.82 -25.27 2.15
N LEU A 282 12.66 -25.65 0.88
CA LEU A 282 13.40 -25.01 -0.22
C LEU A 282 13.09 -23.51 -0.34
N ASP A 283 11.94 -23.07 0.17
CA ASP A 283 11.54 -21.66 0.31
C ASP A 283 12.25 -20.92 1.46
N GLY A 284 13.15 -21.60 2.17
CA GLY A 284 13.91 -21.04 3.30
C GLY A 284 13.13 -20.93 4.60
N ARG A 285 11.89 -21.44 4.67
CA ARG A 285 11.07 -21.38 5.90
C ARG A 285 11.39 -22.56 6.83
N PRO A 286 11.53 -22.32 8.15
CA PRO A 286 11.67 -23.40 9.12
C PRO A 286 10.46 -24.34 9.09
N LEU A 287 10.72 -25.65 9.17
CA LEU A 287 9.70 -26.69 9.28
C LEU A 287 9.90 -27.40 10.63
N SER A 288 8.81 -27.60 11.37
CA SER A 288 8.84 -28.53 12.50
C SER A 288 9.10 -29.95 11.97
N VAL A 289 9.68 -30.80 12.82
CA VAL A 289 9.93 -32.20 12.45
C VAL A 289 8.62 -32.87 12.06
N GLY A 290 7.55 -32.72 12.85
CA GLY A 290 6.22 -33.25 12.50
C GLY A 290 5.69 -32.77 11.13
N ALA A 291 5.87 -31.49 10.77
CA ALA A 291 5.44 -30.96 9.47
C ALA A 291 6.28 -31.49 8.30
N ALA A 292 7.60 -31.60 8.48
CA ALA A 292 8.50 -32.19 7.49
C ALA A 292 8.14 -33.66 7.22
N LEU A 293 7.79 -34.40 8.26
CA LEU A 293 7.43 -35.82 8.16
C LEU A 293 6.04 -36.04 7.57
N GLY A 294 5.07 -35.18 7.92
CA GLY A 294 3.76 -35.17 7.28
C GLY A 294 3.85 -34.95 5.76
N ARG A 295 4.81 -34.12 5.30
CA ARG A 295 5.07 -33.93 3.85
C ARG A 295 5.66 -35.17 3.18
N LEU A 296 6.58 -35.86 3.84
CA LEU A 296 7.29 -37.02 3.27
C LEU A 296 6.57 -38.36 3.47
N GLY A 297 5.60 -38.43 4.39
CA GLY A 297 4.84 -39.65 4.69
C GLY A 297 5.64 -40.76 5.38
N LEU A 298 6.76 -40.43 6.02
CA LEU A 298 7.71 -41.39 6.60
C LEU A 298 7.23 -41.98 7.94
N ARG A 299 7.64 -43.22 8.22
CA ARG A 299 7.32 -43.98 9.45
C ARG A 299 8.58 -44.65 10.03
N PRO A 300 8.62 -44.91 11.35
CA PRO A 300 9.65 -45.77 11.93
C PRO A 300 9.73 -47.12 11.21
N GLY A 301 10.95 -47.56 10.90
CA GLY A 301 11.22 -48.76 10.11
C GLY A 301 11.39 -48.53 8.61
N ASP A 302 10.95 -47.38 8.07
CA ASP A 302 11.25 -47.02 6.68
C ASP A 302 12.76 -46.81 6.50
N CYS A 303 13.26 -47.08 5.29
CA CYS A 303 14.68 -46.94 4.95
C CYS A 303 14.88 -45.81 3.94
N LEU A 304 15.65 -44.79 4.33
CA LEU A 304 16.02 -43.66 3.51
C LEU A 304 17.15 -44.08 2.54
N PRO A 305 16.99 -43.86 1.22
CA PRO A 305 17.93 -44.36 0.24
C PRO A 305 19.21 -43.50 0.17
N ASP A 306 20.33 -44.17 -0.09
CA ASP A 306 21.54 -43.50 -0.62
C ASP A 306 21.43 -43.33 -2.13
N LEU A 307 22.02 -42.24 -2.65
CA LEU A 307 22.24 -42.10 -4.09
C LEU A 307 23.27 -43.13 -4.56
N ALA A 308 22.98 -43.80 -5.69
CA ALA A 308 23.97 -44.67 -6.31
C ALA A 308 25.24 -43.86 -6.66
N PRO A 309 26.45 -44.44 -6.55
CA PRO A 309 27.70 -43.71 -6.81
C PRO A 309 27.74 -42.99 -8.17
N GLU A 310 27.20 -43.62 -9.20
CA GLU A 310 27.09 -43.05 -10.56
C GLU A 310 26.14 -41.83 -10.59
N GLN A 311 25.00 -41.90 -9.90
CA GLN A 311 24.05 -40.79 -9.79
C GLN A 311 24.64 -39.61 -9.01
N ALA A 312 25.38 -39.90 -7.93
CA ALA A 312 26.07 -38.90 -7.13
C ALA A 312 27.17 -38.18 -7.94
N ALA A 313 27.94 -38.92 -8.74
CA ALA A 313 28.96 -38.36 -9.62
C ALA A 313 28.33 -37.49 -10.72
N LEU A 314 27.29 -37.97 -11.38
CA LEU A 314 26.56 -37.21 -12.40
C LEU A 314 25.97 -35.91 -11.84
N LEU A 315 25.33 -35.97 -10.68
CA LEU A 315 24.78 -34.79 -10.01
C LEU A 315 25.87 -33.76 -9.67
N THR A 316 27.05 -34.23 -9.25
CA THR A 316 28.21 -33.36 -8.96
C THR A 316 28.69 -32.65 -10.23
N GLN A 317 28.93 -33.41 -11.30
CA GLN A 317 29.37 -32.86 -12.59
C GLN A 317 28.36 -31.85 -13.14
N HIS A 318 27.06 -32.19 -13.07
CA HIS A 318 25.98 -31.33 -13.53
C HIS A 318 25.91 -30.02 -12.75
N HIS A 319 26.08 -30.09 -11.42
CA HIS A 319 26.13 -28.90 -10.58
C HIS A 319 27.36 -28.02 -10.88
N GLU A 320 28.55 -28.61 -11.04
CA GLU A 320 29.78 -27.87 -11.35
C GLU A 320 29.64 -27.06 -12.65
N ALA A 321 28.96 -27.60 -13.66
CA ALA A 321 28.68 -26.88 -14.90
C ALA A 321 27.77 -25.66 -14.71
N LEU A 322 26.84 -25.71 -13.73
CA LEU A 322 25.83 -24.67 -13.50
C LEU A 322 26.25 -23.62 -12.46
N CYS A 323 27.14 -23.97 -11.53
CA CYS A 323 27.46 -23.14 -10.36
C CYS A 323 28.05 -21.76 -10.73
N GLN A 324 28.69 -21.64 -11.90
CA GLN A 324 29.24 -20.38 -12.41
C GLN A 324 28.18 -19.30 -12.69
N HIS A 325 26.91 -19.68 -12.81
CA HIS A 325 25.79 -18.76 -13.07
C HIS A 325 24.99 -18.40 -11.82
N GLU A 326 25.39 -18.87 -10.64
CA GLU A 326 24.62 -18.66 -9.41
C GLU A 326 24.39 -17.18 -9.10
N ALA A 327 25.41 -16.32 -9.25
CA ALA A 327 25.29 -14.89 -9.00
C ALA A 327 24.20 -14.23 -9.86
N PHE A 328 24.09 -14.61 -11.14
CA PHE A 328 23.03 -14.15 -12.02
C PHE A 328 21.65 -14.56 -11.51
N TRP A 329 21.50 -15.80 -11.04
CA TRP A 329 20.21 -16.29 -10.54
C TRP A 329 19.79 -15.61 -9.24
N VAL A 330 20.74 -15.35 -8.33
CA VAL A 330 20.46 -14.59 -7.10
C VAL A 330 19.96 -13.19 -7.46
N GLU A 331 20.65 -12.49 -8.37
CA GLU A 331 20.26 -11.15 -8.79
C GLU A 331 18.88 -11.13 -9.46
N LEU A 332 18.64 -12.04 -10.41
CA LEU A 332 17.37 -12.13 -11.12
C LEU A 332 16.20 -12.44 -10.18
N LEU A 333 16.36 -13.41 -9.27
CA LEU A 333 15.32 -13.80 -8.32
C LEU A 333 15.03 -12.69 -7.30
N ALA A 334 16.04 -11.94 -6.87
CA ALA A 334 15.89 -10.83 -5.93
C ALA A 334 15.13 -9.64 -6.53
N GLN A 335 15.19 -9.46 -7.85
CA GLN A 335 14.56 -8.35 -8.58
C GLN A 335 13.21 -8.73 -9.22
N LEU A 336 12.64 -9.88 -8.84
CA LEU A 336 11.40 -10.36 -9.44
C LEU A 336 10.21 -9.46 -9.17
N ALA A 337 9.46 -9.16 -10.23
CA ALA A 337 8.16 -8.50 -10.20
C ALA A 337 7.09 -9.48 -10.69
N PRO A 338 6.68 -10.46 -9.87
CA PRO A 338 5.82 -11.55 -10.34
C PRO A 338 4.44 -11.07 -10.76
N LEU A 339 3.95 -11.63 -11.87
CA LEU A 339 2.61 -11.39 -12.36
C LEU A 339 1.58 -12.14 -11.51
N ASP A 340 0.61 -11.42 -10.94
CA ASP A 340 -0.58 -12.02 -10.34
C ASP A 340 -1.57 -12.46 -11.42
N PRO A 341 -2.27 -13.59 -11.25
CA PRO A 341 -3.19 -14.08 -12.27
C PRO A 341 -4.40 -13.12 -12.42
N PRO A 342 -4.85 -12.86 -13.66
CA PRO A 342 -6.00 -12.00 -13.92
C PRO A 342 -7.32 -12.64 -13.43
N TYR A 343 -8.42 -11.87 -13.36
CA TYR A 343 -9.79 -12.34 -13.02
C TYR A 343 -10.00 -12.94 -11.62
N ALA A 344 -9.10 -12.68 -10.67
CA ALA A 344 -9.16 -13.29 -9.35
C ALA A 344 -9.27 -14.83 -9.42
N LEU A 345 -8.46 -15.45 -10.28
CA LEU A 345 -8.27 -16.91 -10.37
C LEU A 345 -7.69 -17.54 -9.09
N THR A 346 -7.46 -16.73 -8.05
CA THR A 346 -7.15 -17.13 -6.68
C THR A 346 -8.39 -17.25 -5.79
N LEU A 347 -9.56 -16.75 -6.23
CA LEU A 347 -10.82 -16.81 -5.49
C LEU A 347 -11.62 -18.05 -5.91
N GLY A 348 -12.10 -18.82 -4.93
CA GLY A 348 -12.85 -20.06 -5.12
C GLY A 348 -12.09 -21.30 -4.65
N THR A 349 -12.75 -22.47 -4.68
CA THR A 349 -12.21 -23.72 -4.09
C THR A 349 -12.01 -24.85 -5.09
N ARG A 350 -12.33 -24.64 -6.38
CA ARG A 350 -12.27 -25.69 -7.40
C ARG A 350 -11.23 -25.40 -8.48
N PRO A 351 -10.32 -26.35 -8.78
CA PRO A 351 -9.43 -26.24 -9.92
C PRO A 351 -10.21 -26.29 -11.23
N GLN A 352 -9.72 -25.59 -12.24
CA GLN A 352 -10.34 -25.54 -13.57
C GLN A 352 -9.31 -25.90 -14.64
N GLN A 353 -9.79 -26.52 -15.72
CA GLN A 353 -8.99 -26.84 -16.90
C GLN A 353 -9.79 -26.59 -18.17
N LEU A 354 -9.12 -26.07 -19.20
CA LEU A 354 -9.71 -25.77 -20.50
C LEU A 354 -8.66 -26.04 -21.59
N GLU A 355 -9.10 -26.48 -22.76
CA GLU A 355 -8.27 -26.49 -23.98
C GLU A 355 -8.94 -25.62 -25.03
N THR A 356 -8.16 -24.78 -25.70
CA THR A 356 -8.62 -23.89 -26.77
C THR A 356 -7.82 -24.08 -28.04
N THR A 357 -8.50 -24.08 -29.18
CA THR A 357 -7.87 -24.16 -30.50
C THR A 357 -7.70 -22.76 -31.08
N ILE A 358 -6.53 -22.50 -31.67
CA ILE A 358 -6.23 -21.20 -32.27
C ILE A 358 -6.83 -21.12 -33.68
N PRO A 359 -7.58 -20.06 -34.02
CA PRO A 359 -8.13 -19.89 -35.36
C PRO A 359 -7.05 -19.86 -36.45
N ALA A 360 -7.42 -20.27 -37.67
CA ALA A 360 -6.45 -20.48 -38.76
C ALA A 360 -5.66 -19.23 -39.16
N GLY A 361 -6.29 -18.05 -39.14
CA GLY A 361 -5.65 -16.77 -39.48
C GLY A 361 -4.53 -16.38 -38.51
N PRO A 362 -4.83 -16.19 -37.21
CA PRO A 362 -3.81 -15.94 -36.19
C PRO A 362 -2.75 -17.04 -36.11
N ARG A 363 -3.13 -18.31 -36.26
CA ARG A 363 -2.19 -19.42 -36.28
C ARG A 363 -1.17 -19.29 -37.41
N ALA A 364 -1.62 -19.02 -38.64
CA ALA A 364 -0.73 -18.84 -39.78
C ALA A 364 0.20 -17.62 -39.59
N PHE A 365 -0.31 -16.53 -39.01
CA PHE A 365 0.49 -15.35 -38.67
C PHE A 365 1.60 -15.68 -37.67
N LEU A 366 1.28 -16.37 -36.57
CA LEU A 366 2.26 -16.77 -35.55
C LEU A 366 3.32 -17.73 -36.13
N GLN A 367 2.88 -18.74 -36.89
CA GLN A 367 3.78 -19.70 -37.54
C GLN A 367 4.74 -19.05 -38.54
N ALA A 368 4.34 -17.98 -39.23
CA ALA A 368 5.21 -17.24 -40.13
C ALA A 368 6.29 -16.42 -39.39
N LEU A 369 6.08 -16.11 -38.12
CA LEU A 369 7.05 -15.41 -37.27
C LEU A 369 7.99 -16.36 -36.52
N ASP A 370 7.58 -17.63 -36.36
CA ASP A 370 8.40 -18.68 -35.75
C ASP A 370 9.54 -19.12 -36.70
N GLY A 371 10.69 -19.44 -36.11
CA GLY A 371 11.80 -20.08 -36.83
C GLY A 371 11.61 -21.59 -36.86
N ALA A 372 12.19 -22.26 -37.86
CA ALA A 372 12.07 -23.71 -38.03
C ALA A 372 12.59 -24.51 -36.81
N ASP A 373 13.59 -23.99 -36.11
CA ASP A 373 14.25 -24.65 -34.98
C ASP A 373 13.64 -24.31 -33.61
N GLU A 374 12.74 -23.32 -33.55
CA GLU A 374 12.15 -22.85 -32.29
C GLU A 374 10.63 -22.58 -32.46
N PRO A 375 9.81 -23.63 -32.61
CA PRO A 375 8.38 -23.49 -32.83
C PRO A 375 7.64 -23.06 -31.53
N GLY A 376 6.59 -22.23 -31.67
CA GLY A 376 5.74 -21.78 -30.57
C GLY A 376 6.22 -20.53 -29.83
N GLN A 377 7.30 -19.89 -30.27
CA GLN A 377 7.84 -18.69 -29.63
C GLN A 377 6.97 -17.45 -29.82
N ALA A 378 6.43 -17.26 -31.01
CA ALA A 378 5.53 -16.16 -31.32
C ALA A 378 4.29 -16.24 -30.42
N LEU A 379 3.73 -17.43 -30.25
CA LEU A 379 2.59 -17.64 -29.36
C LEU A 379 2.95 -17.40 -27.88
N LEU A 380 4.11 -17.88 -27.44
CA LEU A 380 4.63 -17.59 -26.10
C LEU A 380 4.75 -16.08 -25.86
N ALA A 381 5.28 -15.33 -26.83
CA ALA A 381 5.38 -13.88 -26.75
C ALA A 381 4.02 -13.19 -26.76
N ALA A 382 3.05 -13.68 -27.55
CA ALA A 382 1.70 -13.16 -27.56
C ALA A 382 0.99 -13.39 -26.21
N CYS A 383 1.12 -14.58 -25.60
CA CYS A 383 0.61 -14.87 -24.26
C CYS A 383 1.24 -13.96 -23.21
N ALA A 384 2.56 -13.76 -23.25
CA ALA A 384 3.27 -12.85 -22.35
C ALA A 384 2.77 -11.40 -22.50
N CYS A 385 2.64 -10.90 -23.73
CA CYS A 385 2.11 -9.56 -24.00
C CYS A 385 0.67 -9.41 -23.50
N PHE A 386 -0.17 -10.39 -23.78
CA PHE A 386 -1.57 -10.42 -23.35
C PHE A 386 -1.71 -10.36 -21.83
N LEU A 387 -0.94 -11.17 -21.11
CA LEU A 387 -0.92 -11.18 -19.64
C LEU A 387 -0.43 -9.85 -19.06
N ALA A 388 0.65 -9.29 -19.61
CA ALA A 388 1.16 -7.98 -19.19
C ALA A 388 0.12 -6.86 -19.45
N ARG A 389 -0.59 -6.91 -20.58
CA ARG A 389 -1.70 -5.99 -20.91
C ARG A 389 -2.84 -6.10 -19.89
N LEU A 390 -3.26 -7.32 -19.56
CA LEU A 390 -4.32 -7.56 -18.57
C LEU A 390 -3.94 -7.08 -17.17
N ALA A 391 -2.68 -7.24 -16.77
CA ALA A 391 -2.19 -6.77 -15.48
C ALA A 391 -1.95 -5.25 -15.43
N GLY A 392 -1.95 -4.56 -16.58
CA GLY A 392 -1.66 -3.13 -16.64
C GLY A 392 -0.21 -2.77 -16.25
N GLN A 393 0.71 -3.73 -16.31
CA GLN A 393 2.10 -3.60 -15.89
C GLN A 393 3.03 -3.44 -17.10
N ALA A 394 4.01 -2.54 -17.00
CA ALA A 394 5.05 -2.36 -18.04
C ALA A 394 6.13 -3.45 -17.98
N ARG A 395 6.38 -3.96 -16.77
CA ARG A 395 7.21 -5.14 -16.52
C ARG A 395 6.45 -6.10 -15.61
N ALA A 396 6.41 -7.35 -16.00
CA ALA A 396 5.84 -8.42 -15.19
C ALA A 396 6.62 -9.72 -15.47
N ASP A 397 6.96 -10.46 -14.42
CA ASP A 397 7.78 -11.65 -14.54
C ASP A 397 6.87 -12.88 -14.38
N VAL A 398 6.95 -13.82 -15.31
CA VAL A 398 6.19 -15.10 -15.28
C VAL A 398 7.15 -16.27 -15.20
N GLY A 399 6.67 -17.44 -14.81
CA GLY A 399 7.45 -18.66 -14.95
C GLY A 399 7.47 -19.14 -16.39
N LEU A 400 8.63 -19.57 -16.87
CA LEU A 400 8.81 -20.27 -18.13
C LEU A 400 9.24 -21.70 -17.84
N ARG A 401 8.54 -22.65 -18.44
CA ARG A 401 8.95 -24.04 -18.52
C ARG A 401 9.04 -24.44 -19.98
N ASP A 402 10.18 -24.94 -20.40
CA ASP A 402 10.39 -25.42 -21.77
C ASP A 402 11.29 -26.66 -21.81
N GLN A 403 11.52 -27.21 -23.00
CA GLN A 403 12.38 -28.39 -23.15
C GLN A 403 13.80 -28.16 -22.64
N ALA A 404 14.34 -26.93 -22.76
CA ALA A 404 15.69 -26.62 -22.32
C ALA A 404 15.77 -26.58 -20.79
N SER A 405 14.81 -25.97 -20.09
CA SER A 405 14.77 -25.95 -18.63
C SER A 405 14.54 -27.34 -18.03
N VAL A 406 13.67 -28.14 -18.65
CA VAL A 406 13.40 -29.53 -18.24
C VAL A 406 14.62 -30.42 -18.48
N ALA A 407 15.26 -30.30 -19.65
CA ALA A 407 16.49 -31.02 -19.95
C ALA A 407 17.64 -30.59 -19.03
N ALA A 408 17.73 -29.30 -18.69
CA ALA A 408 18.69 -28.80 -17.71
C ALA A 408 18.43 -29.30 -16.29
N ALA A 409 17.20 -29.66 -15.93
CA ALA A 409 16.90 -30.29 -14.65
C ALA A 409 17.15 -31.82 -14.65
N ALA A 410 17.27 -32.45 -15.82
CA ALA A 410 17.70 -33.84 -16.08
C ALA A 410 17.44 -34.85 -14.95
N GLY A 411 16.18 -35.15 -14.63
CA GLY A 411 15.84 -36.19 -13.64
C GLY A 411 16.02 -35.79 -12.17
N TRP A 412 16.39 -34.53 -11.90
CA TRP A 412 16.53 -33.95 -10.56
C TRP A 412 15.62 -32.73 -10.33
N PRO A 413 14.31 -32.81 -10.62
CA PRO A 413 13.38 -31.66 -10.54
C PRO A 413 13.18 -31.09 -9.13
N GLN A 414 13.59 -31.84 -8.10
CA GLN A 414 13.55 -31.39 -6.70
C GLN A 414 14.84 -30.68 -6.27
N ILE A 415 15.90 -30.75 -7.08
CA ILE A 415 17.20 -30.13 -6.81
C ILE A 415 17.40 -28.92 -7.71
N PHE A 416 16.99 -29.00 -8.98
CA PHE A 416 17.07 -27.91 -9.95
C PHE A 416 15.69 -27.43 -10.37
N ALA A 417 15.56 -26.13 -10.60
CA ALA A 417 14.29 -25.53 -11.02
C ALA A 417 13.95 -25.90 -12.47
N GLU A 418 12.78 -26.50 -12.70
CA GLU A 418 12.22 -26.66 -14.05
C GLU A 418 11.52 -25.40 -14.57
N VAL A 419 11.07 -24.54 -13.65
CA VAL A 419 10.37 -23.29 -13.94
C VAL A 419 11.32 -22.14 -13.66
N LEU A 420 11.69 -21.42 -14.71
CA LEU A 420 12.63 -20.32 -14.64
C LEU A 420 11.87 -19.00 -14.72
N PRO A 421 12.32 -17.95 -14.02
CA PRO A 421 11.75 -16.62 -14.19
C PRO A 421 12.00 -16.09 -15.61
N LEU A 422 10.94 -15.77 -16.33
CA LEU A 422 10.96 -15.07 -17.61
C LEU A 422 10.49 -13.63 -17.39
N PRO A 423 11.42 -12.64 -17.39
CA PRO A 423 11.02 -11.26 -17.29
C PRO A 423 10.34 -10.80 -18.58
N ILE A 424 9.12 -10.28 -18.46
CA ILE A 424 8.36 -9.69 -19.58
C ILE A 424 8.47 -8.18 -19.44
N ALA A 425 9.18 -7.54 -20.35
CA ALA A 425 9.14 -6.09 -20.52
C ALA A 425 8.29 -5.77 -21.76
N LEU A 426 7.16 -5.10 -21.57
CA LEU A 426 6.25 -4.74 -22.67
C LEU A 426 6.37 -3.26 -22.97
N ASP A 427 6.95 -2.92 -24.11
CA ASP A 427 6.72 -1.61 -24.71
C ASP A 427 5.37 -1.60 -25.44
N ALA A 428 4.33 -1.14 -24.74
CA ALA A 428 2.99 -1.07 -25.29
C ALA A 428 2.85 -0.06 -26.45
N ALA A 429 3.83 0.82 -26.68
CA ALA A 429 3.87 1.69 -27.85
C ALA A 429 4.53 1.01 -29.08
N ALA A 430 5.21 -0.12 -28.90
CA ALA A 430 5.88 -0.83 -29.97
C ALA A 430 4.95 -1.86 -30.66
N PRO A 431 5.22 -2.20 -31.94
CA PRO A 431 4.60 -3.33 -32.61
C PRO A 431 4.96 -4.67 -31.96
N PHE A 432 4.16 -5.70 -32.21
CA PHE A 432 4.35 -7.04 -31.64
C PHE A 432 5.74 -7.65 -31.95
N GLY A 433 6.29 -7.39 -33.13
CA GLY A 433 7.63 -7.88 -33.52
C GLY A 433 8.75 -7.46 -32.56
N THR A 434 8.65 -6.27 -31.96
CA THR A 434 9.62 -5.79 -30.97
C THR A 434 9.56 -6.60 -29.68
N ALA A 435 8.35 -6.89 -29.19
CA ALA A 435 8.16 -7.70 -27.99
C ALA A 435 8.65 -9.14 -28.21
N LEU A 436 8.40 -9.71 -29.39
CA LEU A 436 8.92 -11.03 -29.77
C LEU A 436 10.45 -11.07 -29.76
N ALA A 437 11.12 -10.05 -30.32
CA ALA A 437 12.58 -9.97 -30.33
C ALA A 437 13.17 -9.86 -28.91
N GLN A 438 12.54 -9.07 -28.03
CA GLN A 438 12.95 -8.95 -26.63
C GLN A 438 12.81 -10.27 -25.86
N LEU A 439 11.68 -10.96 -26.05
CA LEU A 439 11.44 -12.26 -25.40
C LEU A 439 12.42 -13.33 -25.90
N ARG A 440 12.74 -13.34 -27.20
CA ARG A 440 13.79 -14.18 -27.77
C ARG A 440 15.13 -13.95 -27.08
N ALA A 441 15.57 -12.69 -26.97
CA ALA A 441 16.82 -12.36 -26.30
C ALA A 441 16.82 -12.81 -24.83
N ALA A 442 15.72 -12.62 -24.11
CA ALA A 442 15.58 -13.08 -22.73
C ALA A 442 15.68 -14.61 -22.62
N ARG A 443 15.02 -15.36 -23.50
CA ARG A 443 15.10 -16.82 -23.53
C ARG A 443 16.49 -17.32 -23.88
N THR A 444 17.15 -16.74 -24.88
CA THR A 444 18.53 -17.08 -25.21
C THR A 444 19.46 -16.84 -24.02
N ALA A 445 19.27 -15.75 -23.29
CA ALA A 445 20.05 -15.46 -22.08
C ALA A 445 19.80 -16.50 -20.96
N LEU A 446 18.56 -16.94 -20.77
CA LEU A 446 18.22 -18.00 -19.81
C LEU A 446 18.80 -19.36 -20.23
N ALA A 447 18.63 -19.75 -21.49
CA ALA A 447 19.14 -21.00 -22.03
C ALA A 447 20.67 -21.11 -21.90
N ALA A 448 21.41 -20.01 -22.10
CA ALA A 448 22.86 -19.95 -21.92
C ALA A 448 23.31 -20.21 -20.46
N ARG A 449 22.40 -20.14 -19.48
CA ARG A 449 22.66 -20.29 -18.04
C ARG A 449 21.94 -21.51 -17.44
N ALA A 450 21.18 -22.22 -18.27
CA ALA A 450 20.44 -23.44 -17.95
C ALA A 450 19.46 -23.30 -16.77
N THR A 451 19.81 -23.73 -15.55
CA THR A 451 18.92 -23.73 -14.37
C THR A 451 19.68 -23.36 -13.09
N HIS A 452 18.96 -23.22 -11.97
CA HIS A 452 19.50 -22.95 -10.64
C HIS A 452 19.08 -24.01 -9.63
N LEU A 453 19.82 -24.09 -8.52
CA LEU A 453 19.48 -24.95 -7.39
C LEU A 453 18.21 -24.44 -6.68
N GLY A 454 17.36 -25.36 -6.23
CA GLY A 454 16.16 -25.06 -5.46
C GLY A 454 16.46 -24.52 -4.06
N ASP A 455 17.61 -24.85 -3.49
CA ASP A 455 18.03 -24.35 -2.17
C ASP A 455 18.56 -22.91 -2.20
N ILE A 456 18.65 -22.27 -3.38
CA ILE A 456 19.20 -20.92 -3.53
C ILE A 456 18.44 -19.91 -2.64
N VAL A 457 17.12 -20.06 -2.49
CA VAL A 457 16.30 -19.17 -1.65
C VAL A 457 16.67 -19.32 -0.17
N ALA A 458 16.92 -20.54 0.27
CA ALA A 458 17.35 -20.81 1.63
C ALA A 458 18.79 -20.31 1.90
N ARG A 459 19.65 -20.24 0.88
CA ARG A 459 21.07 -19.86 1.05
C ARG A 459 21.29 -18.36 1.18
N TYR A 460 20.44 -17.52 0.58
CA TYR A 460 20.66 -16.07 0.53
C TYR A 460 19.60 -15.31 1.37
N PRO A 461 20.01 -14.49 2.37
CA PRO A 461 19.08 -13.76 3.25
C PRO A 461 18.06 -12.89 2.51
N GLU A 462 18.47 -12.22 1.44
CA GLU A 462 17.63 -11.35 0.60
C GLU A 462 16.50 -12.13 -0.09
N LEU A 463 16.77 -13.35 -0.56
CA LEU A 463 15.76 -14.23 -1.14
C LEU A 463 14.89 -14.86 -0.05
N ARG A 464 15.46 -15.18 1.12
CA ARG A 464 14.73 -15.77 2.25
C ARG A 464 13.72 -14.79 2.85
N ALA A 465 14.06 -13.50 2.91
CA ALA A 465 13.19 -12.45 3.43
C ALA A 465 11.93 -12.27 2.57
N ALA A 466 12.08 -12.42 1.25
CA ALA A 466 10.98 -12.37 0.28
C ALA A 466 11.12 -13.49 -0.77
N PRO A 467 10.70 -14.73 -0.43
CA PRO A 467 10.86 -15.88 -1.33
C PRO A 467 10.21 -15.61 -2.68
N PRO A 468 10.95 -15.80 -3.80
CA PRO A 468 10.43 -15.56 -5.13
C PRO A 468 9.24 -16.48 -5.42
N ARG A 469 8.20 -15.94 -6.04
CA ARG A 469 7.01 -16.67 -6.45
C ARG A 469 6.74 -16.45 -7.92
N LEU A 470 6.25 -17.47 -8.61
CA LEU A 470 5.85 -17.40 -10.02
C LEU A 470 4.39 -17.89 -10.13
N PRO A 471 3.40 -17.05 -9.83
CA PRO A 471 1.98 -17.44 -9.79
C PRO A 471 1.44 -17.87 -11.16
N VAL A 472 2.03 -17.33 -12.23
CA VAL A 472 1.66 -17.63 -13.62
C VAL A 472 2.83 -18.29 -14.32
N VAL A 473 2.57 -19.43 -14.97
CA VAL A 473 3.57 -20.20 -15.71
C VAL A 473 3.13 -20.39 -17.16
N LEU A 474 4.03 -20.08 -18.08
CA LEU A 474 3.93 -20.42 -19.50
C LEU A 474 4.76 -21.68 -19.76
N ASP A 475 4.09 -22.75 -20.16
CA ASP A 475 4.68 -24.08 -20.38
C ASP A 475 4.70 -24.41 -21.88
N LEU A 476 5.87 -24.40 -22.50
CA LEU A 476 6.05 -24.75 -23.90
C LEU A 476 6.28 -26.27 -24.00
N GLY A 477 5.21 -27.03 -24.16
CA GLY A 477 5.24 -28.49 -24.09
C GLY A 477 4.03 -29.16 -24.75
N PRO A 478 4.14 -30.46 -25.08
CA PRO A 478 3.08 -31.19 -25.78
C PRO A 478 1.86 -31.50 -24.89
N GLN A 479 2.03 -31.47 -23.56
CA GLN A 479 1.00 -31.78 -22.58
C GLN A 479 1.19 -30.88 -21.34
N PRO A 480 0.12 -30.54 -20.60
CA PRO A 480 0.24 -29.71 -19.41
C PRO A 480 1.08 -30.35 -18.32
N ALA A 481 2.10 -29.63 -17.84
CA ALA A 481 2.90 -30.09 -16.71
C ALA A 481 2.19 -29.86 -15.36
N ALA A 482 2.43 -30.76 -14.41
CA ALA A 482 2.00 -30.66 -13.02
C ALA A 482 2.87 -29.67 -12.24
N VAL A 483 2.83 -28.40 -12.63
CA VAL A 483 3.54 -27.30 -11.98
C VAL A 483 2.68 -26.68 -10.88
N GLU A 484 3.31 -26.36 -9.75
CA GLU A 484 2.69 -25.64 -8.64
C GLU A 484 2.59 -24.14 -8.94
N ALA A 485 1.56 -23.74 -9.70
CA ALA A 485 1.24 -22.34 -9.98
C ALA A 485 -0.27 -22.09 -9.86
N ASP A 486 -0.67 -20.82 -9.79
CA ASP A 486 -2.09 -20.43 -9.73
C ASP A 486 -2.74 -20.47 -11.12
N LEU A 487 -1.96 -20.14 -12.17
CA LEU A 487 -2.33 -20.28 -13.58
C LEU A 487 -1.18 -20.90 -14.38
N VAL A 488 -1.47 -21.95 -15.14
CA VAL A 488 -0.56 -22.55 -16.12
C VAL A 488 -1.18 -22.47 -17.51
N ILE A 489 -0.45 -21.87 -18.45
CA ILE A 489 -0.81 -21.81 -19.87
C ILE A 489 0.16 -22.69 -20.64
N THR A 490 -0.33 -23.82 -21.15
CA THR A 490 0.46 -24.77 -21.94
C THR A 490 0.30 -24.48 -23.42
N ILE A 491 1.40 -24.29 -24.12
CA ILE A 491 1.45 -23.91 -25.52
C ILE A 491 1.92 -25.12 -26.35
N ALA A 492 1.07 -25.57 -27.28
CA ALA A 492 1.47 -26.61 -28.23
C ALA A 492 2.54 -26.08 -29.20
N ALA A 493 3.54 -26.92 -29.51
CA ALA A 493 4.68 -26.52 -30.34
C ALA A 493 4.24 -26.01 -31.74
N ASP A 494 3.21 -26.60 -32.34
CA ASP A 494 2.69 -26.19 -33.64
C ASP A 494 1.81 -24.93 -33.60
N SER A 495 1.69 -24.28 -32.43
CA SER A 495 0.78 -23.16 -32.18
C SER A 495 -0.68 -23.44 -32.56
N SER A 496 -1.11 -24.72 -32.52
CA SER A 496 -2.50 -25.08 -32.84
C SER A 496 -3.44 -24.94 -31.65
N ARG A 497 -2.93 -25.15 -30.43
CA ARG A 497 -3.72 -25.27 -29.21
C ARG A 497 -3.04 -24.65 -28.00
N ILE A 498 -3.88 -24.22 -27.06
CA ILE A 498 -3.49 -23.69 -25.75
C ILE A 498 -4.27 -24.45 -24.69
N GLY A 499 -3.55 -25.08 -23.76
CA GLY A 499 -4.11 -25.66 -22.53
C GLY A 499 -4.08 -24.64 -21.40
N TRP A 500 -5.10 -24.62 -20.57
CA TRP A 500 -5.24 -23.73 -19.43
C TRP A 500 -5.51 -24.56 -18.19
N ARG A 501 -4.80 -24.29 -17.11
CA ARG A 501 -5.06 -24.89 -15.80
C ARG A 501 -4.97 -23.81 -14.73
N SER A 502 -6.01 -23.66 -13.92
CA SER A 502 -5.97 -22.82 -12.73
C SER A 502 -6.17 -23.65 -11.47
N ARG A 503 -5.52 -23.24 -10.38
CA ARG A 503 -5.63 -23.90 -9.07
C ARG A 503 -7.00 -23.65 -8.42
N ALA A 504 -7.53 -22.46 -8.65
CA ALA A 504 -8.84 -22.00 -8.19
C ALA A 504 -9.43 -21.06 -9.25
N GLY A 505 -10.62 -20.52 -8.97
CA GLY A 505 -11.25 -19.52 -9.82
C GLY A 505 -12.77 -19.59 -9.74
N GLU A 506 -13.41 -18.45 -10.03
CA GLU A 506 -14.85 -18.41 -10.25
C GLU A 506 -15.25 -19.17 -11.53
N PRO A 507 -16.45 -19.75 -11.60
CA PRO A 507 -16.92 -20.45 -12.80
C PRO A 507 -16.82 -19.58 -14.06
N GLY A 508 -16.23 -20.15 -15.12
CA GLY A 508 -16.11 -19.51 -16.43
C GLY A 508 -15.00 -18.45 -16.56
N ALA A 509 -14.22 -18.18 -15.50
CA ALA A 509 -13.09 -17.24 -15.58
C ALA A 509 -12.04 -17.66 -16.61
N LEU A 510 -11.66 -18.95 -16.64
CA LEU A 510 -10.73 -19.46 -17.65
C LEU A 510 -11.27 -19.32 -19.08
N ALA A 511 -12.59 -19.53 -19.28
CA ALA A 511 -13.21 -19.38 -20.59
C ALA A 511 -13.13 -17.93 -21.09
N ARG A 512 -13.48 -16.95 -20.24
CA ARG A 512 -13.36 -15.52 -20.56
C ARG A 512 -11.92 -15.11 -20.86
N LEU A 513 -10.97 -15.58 -20.06
CA LEU A 513 -9.55 -15.33 -20.28
C LEU A 513 -9.09 -15.87 -21.63
N ALA A 514 -9.51 -17.09 -21.99
CA ALA A 514 -9.16 -17.70 -23.25
C ALA A 514 -9.80 -17.00 -24.45
N GLU A 515 -11.09 -16.63 -24.36
CA GLU A 515 -11.78 -15.81 -25.38
C GLU A 515 -11.09 -14.46 -25.59
N SER A 516 -10.67 -13.80 -24.51
CA SER A 516 -9.91 -12.55 -24.55
C SER A 516 -8.55 -12.72 -25.23
N LEU A 517 -7.83 -13.83 -24.97
CA LEU A 517 -6.58 -14.13 -25.65
C LEU A 517 -6.81 -14.35 -27.15
N LEU A 518 -7.84 -15.12 -27.53
CA LEU A 518 -8.14 -15.36 -28.94
C LEU A 518 -8.45 -14.05 -29.68
N ALA A 519 -9.24 -13.15 -29.08
CA ALA A 519 -9.52 -11.84 -29.64
C ALA A 519 -8.25 -10.98 -29.79
N PHE A 520 -7.35 -11.05 -28.80
CA PHE A 520 -6.05 -10.38 -28.87
C PHE A 520 -5.17 -10.93 -30.00
N LEU A 521 -5.12 -12.26 -30.18
CA LEU A 521 -4.38 -12.89 -31.28
C LEU A 521 -4.93 -12.48 -32.65
N GLU A 522 -6.26 -12.42 -32.79
CA GLU A 522 -6.92 -11.90 -34.01
C GLU A 522 -6.55 -10.44 -34.28
N ALA A 523 -6.53 -9.60 -33.25
CA ALA A 523 -6.14 -8.19 -33.38
C ALA A 523 -4.68 -8.03 -33.82
N LEU A 524 -3.76 -8.83 -33.28
CA LEU A 524 -2.36 -8.82 -33.68
C LEU A 524 -2.18 -9.24 -35.14
N ALA A 525 -2.86 -10.31 -35.56
CA ALA A 525 -2.77 -10.82 -36.93
C ALA A 525 -3.37 -9.85 -37.95
N ALA A 526 -4.45 -9.14 -37.59
CA ALA A 526 -5.11 -8.19 -38.47
C ALA A 526 -4.30 -6.90 -38.71
N ALA A 527 -3.49 -6.47 -37.73
CA ALA A 527 -2.74 -5.23 -37.81
C ALA A 527 -1.35 -5.31 -37.13
N PRO A 528 -0.41 -6.11 -37.66
CA PRO A 528 0.86 -6.42 -36.99
C PRO A 528 1.79 -5.23 -36.77
N ALA A 529 1.63 -4.16 -37.56
CA ALA A 529 2.40 -2.92 -37.42
C ALA A 529 1.84 -1.96 -36.36
N ARG A 530 0.63 -2.22 -35.82
CA ARG A 530 0.06 -1.37 -34.77
C ARG A 530 0.72 -1.65 -33.42
N PRO A 531 0.79 -0.65 -32.52
CA PRO A 531 1.25 -0.85 -31.16
C PRO A 531 0.46 -1.95 -30.45
N VAL A 532 1.15 -2.86 -29.77
CA VAL A 532 0.52 -3.95 -29.01
C VAL A 532 -0.42 -3.41 -27.90
N GLY A 533 -0.16 -2.20 -27.40
CA GLY A 533 -0.99 -1.52 -26.41
C GLY A 533 -2.38 -1.09 -26.89
N VAL A 534 -2.66 -1.10 -28.20
CA VAL A 534 -3.98 -0.76 -28.74
C VAL A 534 -4.71 -1.97 -29.36
N ALA A 535 -4.12 -3.17 -29.26
CA ALA A 535 -4.81 -4.39 -29.64
C ALA A 535 -5.95 -4.66 -28.65
N THR A 536 -7.14 -4.97 -29.19
CA THR A 536 -8.32 -5.24 -28.37
C THR A 536 -8.11 -6.49 -27.53
N LEU A 537 -8.59 -6.45 -26.30
CA LEU A 537 -8.67 -7.61 -25.40
C LEU A 537 -10.08 -8.21 -25.37
N LEU A 538 -11.06 -7.55 -26.00
CA LEU A 538 -12.46 -7.94 -25.97
C LEU A 538 -12.78 -8.81 -27.18
N SER A 539 -13.49 -9.90 -26.94
CA SER A 539 -14.21 -10.61 -27.98
C SER A 539 -15.26 -9.71 -28.65
N ALA A 540 -15.69 -10.04 -29.87
CA ALA A 540 -16.74 -9.28 -30.55
C ALA A 540 -18.07 -9.24 -29.74
N ALA A 541 -18.37 -10.32 -29.01
CA ALA A 541 -19.54 -10.41 -28.14
C ALA A 541 -19.42 -9.48 -26.92
N GLU A 542 -18.29 -9.51 -26.21
CA GLU A 542 -18.04 -8.62 -25.07
C GLU A 542 -17.95 -7.16 -25.50
N HIS A 543 -17.34 -6.86 -26.65
CA HIS A 543 -17.29 -5.50 -27.18
C HIS A 543 -18.70 -4.93 -27.39
N ARG A 544 -19.60 -5.69 -28.01
CA ARG A 544 -21.01 -5.28 -28.16
C ARG A 544 -21.70 -5.14 -26.80
N LEU A 545 -21.49 -6.10 -25.90
CA LEU A 545 -22.13 -6.09 -24.59
C LEU A 545 -21.72 -4.85 -23.77
N LEU A 546 -20.42 -4.59 -23.64
CA LEU A 546 -19.88 -3.51 -22.82
C LEU A 546 -20.10 -2.13 -23.43
N LEU A 547 -19.87 -1.97 -24.74
CA LEU A 547 -19.86 -0.66 -25.38
C LEU A 547 -21.19 -0.28 -26.03
N THR A 548 -22.13 -1.22 -26.17
CA THR A 548 -23.43 -0.96 -26.80
C THR A 548 -24.61 -1.35 -25.91
N ASP A 549 -24.63 -2.56 -25.36
CA ASP A 549 -25.82 -3.06 -24.65
C ASP A 549 -25.88 -2.51 -23.21
N TRP A 550 -24.82 -2.63 -22.42
CA TRP A 550 -24.76 -2.08 -21.05
C TRP A 550 -24.59 -0.57 -21.02
N ALA A 551 -24.06 0.03 -22.09
CA ALA A 551 -24.01 1.48 -22.25
C ALA A 551 -25.37 2.10 -22.64
N ARG A 552 -26.41 1.30 -22.94
CA ARG A 552 -27.74 1.78 -23.35
C ARG A 552 -28.58 2.22 -22.15
N THR A 553 -28.19 3.32 -21.54
CA THR A 553 -28.85 3.88 -20.36
C THR A 553 -29.78 5.07 -20.67
N ALA A 554 -29.89 5.45 -21.94
CA ALA A 554 -30.71 6.58 -22.37
C ALA A 554 -32.18 6.42 -21.94
N ARG A 555 -32.69 7.44 -21.24
CA ARG A 555 -34.08 7.56 -20.81
C ARG A 555 -34.52 9.02 -20.92
N PRO A 556 -35.78 9.31 -21.29
CA PRO A 556 -36.31 10.67 -21.20
C PRO A 556 -36.19 11.20 -19.77
N PHE A 557 -35.65 12.41 -19.62
CA PHE A 557 -35.54 13.10 -18.35
C PHE A 557 -35.84 14.60 -18.52
N PRO A 558 -36.26 15.31 -17.47
CA PRO A 558 -36.61 16.72 -17.58
C PRO A 558 -35.42 17.60 -18.00
N GLN A 559 -35.58 18.32 -19.11
CA GLN A 559 -34.62 19.31 -19.61
C GLN A 559 -34.93 20.71 -19.04
N ALA A 560 -34.95 20.85 -17.72
CA ALA A 560 -35.29 22.11 -17.05
C ALA A 560 -34.34 22.42 -15.88
N ASP A 561 -34.24 23.69 -15.51
CA ASP A 561 -33.54 24.09 -14.29
C ASP A 561 -34.29 23.59 -13.04
N LEU A 562 -33.55 23.41 -11.95
CA LEU A 562 -34.09 22.86 -10.70
C LEU A 562 -35.24 23.71 -10.13
N ALA A 563 -35.14 25.03 -10.26
CA ALA A 563 -36.18 25.91 -9.76
C ALA A 563 -37.50 25.66 -10.50
N SER A 564 -37.47 25.38 -11.82
CA SER A 564 -38.67 25.03 -12.59
C SER A 564 -39.22 23.66 -12.26
N LEU A 565 -38.35 22.69 -12.00
CA LEU A 565 -38.79 21.36 -11.55
C LEU A 565 -39.49 21.43 -10.19
N LEU A 566 -38.95 22.25 -9.27
CA LEU A 566 -39.57 22.50 -7.98
C LEU A 566 -40.90 23.24 -8.12
N GLU A 567 -40.95 24.31 -8.94
CA GLU A 567 -42.20 25.06 -9.19
C GLU A 567 -43.30 24.17 -9.75
N ALA A 568 -42.95 23.23 -10.63
CA ALA A 568 -43.89 22.23 -11.13
C ALA A 568 -44.38 21.27 -10.02
N GLN A 569 -43.53 20.88 -9.07
CA GLN A 569 -43.96 20.10 -7.90
C GLN A 569 -44.84 20.91 -6.95
N VAL A 570 -44.50 22.18 -6.70
CA VAL A 570 -45.31 23.08 -5.86
C VAL A 570 -46.72 23.22 -6.42
N ALA A 571 -46.86 23.33 -7.74
CA ALA A 571 -48.17 23.37 -8.39
C ALA A 571 -48.96 22.05 -8.24
N ARG A 572 -48.29 20.90 -8.10
CA ARG A 572 -48.94 19.59 -7.92
C ARG A 572 -49.44 19.37 -6.48
N THR A 573 -48.64 19.76 -5.49
CA THR A 573 -48.91 19.46 -4.07
C THR A 573 -48.61 20.67 -3.16
N PRO A 574 -49.32 21.80 -3.31
CA PRO A 574 -48.99 23.05 -2.61
C PRO A 574 -49.06 22.93 -1.09
N ASP A 575 -50.06 22.21 -0.59
CA ASP A 575 -50.35 22.07 0.85
C ASP A 575 -49.55 20.94 1.54
N ALA A 576 -48.84 20.12 0.76
CA ALA A 576 -48.00 19.07 1.33
C ALA A 576 -46.80 19.67 2.08
N ILE A 577 -46.34 18.99 3.13
CA ILE A 577 -45.19 19.45 3.91
C ILE A 577 -43.90 19.18 3.14
N ALA A 578 -43.19 20.25 2.78
CA ALA A 578 -41.90 20.18 2.09
C ALA A 578 -40.75 20.05 3.11
N LEU A 579 -40.74 20.87 4.16
CA LEU A 579 -39.63 20.93 5.13
C LEU A 579 -40.11 20.69 6.56
N ARG A 580 -39.24 20.04 7.35
CA ARG A 580 -39.39 19.83 8.80
C ARG A 580 -38.05 20.12 9.47
N CYS A 581 -38.02 20.99 10.48
CA CYS A 581 -36.83 21.26 11.28
C CYS A 581 -37.20 21.76 12.67
N GLY A 582 -36.83 21.03 13.73
CA GLY A 582 -37.02 21.47 15.12
C GLY A 582 -38.46 21.88 15.48
N GLY A 583 -39.45 21.16 14.95
CA GLY A 583 -40.89 21.46 15.13
C GLY A 583 -41.47 22.51 14.18
N VAL A 584 -40.64 23.23 13.42
CA VAL A 584 -41.09 24.13 12.34
C VAL A 584 -41.33 23.33 11.08
N THR A 585 -42.47 23.55 10.43
CA THR A 585 -42.81 22.94 9.14
C THR A 585 -43.14 24.00 8.11
N LEU A 586 -42.72 23.78 6.87
CA LEU A 586 -43.14 24.59 5.72
C LEU A 586 -43.80 23.70 4.68
N SER A 587 -44.97 24.11 4.20
CA SER A 587 -45.60 23.54 3.00
C SER A 587 -44.79 23.88 1.75
N TYR A 588 -45.05 23.16 0.65
CA TYR A 588 -44.46 23.49 -0.66
C TYR A 588 -44.79 24.92 -1.10
N ALA A 589 -46.03 25.38 -0.85
CA ALA A 589 -46.45 26.75 -1.18
C ALA A 589 -45.69 27.80 -0.37
N GLU A 590 -45.54 27.61 0.94
CA GLU A 590 -44.80 28.53 1.82
C GLU A 590 -43.31 28.56 1.49
N LEU A 591 -42.69 27.39 1.29
CA LEU A 591 -41.29 27.29 0.87
C LEU A 591 -41.05 28.05 -0.44
N ASN A 592 -41.93 27.84 -1.43
CA ASN A 592 -41.80 28.49 -2.73
C ASN A 592 -41.98 30.02 -2.61
N ALA A 593 -42.95 30.48 -1.82
CA ALA A 593 -43.18 31.91 -1.59
C ALA A 593 -41.97 32.58 -0.94
N GLN A 594 -41.43 31.98 0.13
CA GLN A 594 -40.25 32.51 0.82
C GLN A 594 -39.00 32.52 -0.07
N ALA A 595 -38.77 31.45 -0.83
CA ALA A 595 -37.65 31.37 -1.77
C ALA A 595 -37.80 32.39 -2.92
N ASN A 596 -39.02 32.63 -3.42
CA ASN A 596 -39.29 33.65 -4.44
C ASN A 596 -38.99 35.06 -3.93
N GLN A 597 -39.43 35.38 -2.71
CA GLN A 597 -39.17 36.68 -2.08
C GLN A 597 -37.67 36.95 -1.96
N LEU A 598 -36.92 35.95 -1.49
CA LEU A 598 -35.47 36.03 -1.44
C LEU A 598 -34.85 36.15 -2.84
N ALA A 599 -35.35 35.40 -3.83
CA ALA A 599 -34.86 35.48 -5.20
C ALA A 599 -35.02 36.88 -5.81
N HIS A 600 -36.14 37.57 -5.58
CA HIS A 600 -36.33 38.98 -5.99
C HIS A 600 -35.30 39.90 -5.33
N ALA A 601 -35.06 39.73 -4.02
CA ALA A 601 -34.07 40.52 -3.28
C ALA A 601 -32.63 40.27 -3.75
N LEU A 602 -32.29 39.02 -4.08
CA LEU A 602 -30.98 38.63 -4.62
C LEU A 602 -30.77 39.14 -6.05
N ARG A 603 -31.79 39.05 -6.90
CA ARG A 603 -31.76 39.58 -8.28
C ARG A 603 -31.46 41.08 -8.29
N ALA A 604 -32.09 41.84 -7.39
CA ALA A 604 -31.83 43.28 -7.23
C ALA A 604 -30.40 43.60 -6.78
N ARG A 605 -29.68 42.62 -6.21
CA ARG A 605 -28.28 42.73 -5.76
C ARG A 605 -27.28 42.07 -6.72
N GLY A 606 -27.71 41.79 -7.96
CA GLY A 606 -26.84 41.28 -9.01
C GLY A 606 -26.71 39.76 -9.09
N ALA A 607 -27.49 39.00 -8.30
CA ALA A 607 -27.55 37.55 -8.49
C ALA A 607 -28.24 37.22 -9.82
N GLY A 608 -27.55 36.48 -10.68
CA GLY A 608 -28.09 36.07 -11.97
C GLY A 608 -27.35 34.90 -12.61
N PRO A 609 -27.65 34.60 -13.88
CA PRO A 609 -26.99 33.53 -14.63
C PRO A 609 -25.47 33.56 -14.48
N GLU A 610 -24.86 32.40 -14.19
CA GLU A 610 -23.41 32.22 -14.06
C GLU A 610 -22.75 33.03 -12.92
N THR A 611 -23.54 33.67 -12.05
CA THR A 611 -23.05 34.35 -10.84
C THR A 611 -23.01 33.35 -9.69
N ILE A 612 -21.97 33.41 -8.86
CA ILE A 612 -21.81 32.55 -7.67
C ILE A 612 -22.19 33.34 -6.42
N VAL A 613 -23.07 32.78 -5.59
CA VAL A 613 -23.46 33.32 -4.27
C VAL A 613 -22.97 32.38 -3.18
N GLY A 614 -22.14 32.88 -2.26
CA GLY A 614 -21.74 32.13 -1.08
C GLY A 614 -22.91 31.98 -0.10
N VAL A 615 -23.17 30.78 0.41
CA VAL A 615 -24.26 30.50 1.35
C VAL A 615 -23.69 29.89 2.62
N CYS A 616 -23.76 30.62 3.73
CA CYS A 616 -23.25 30.19 5.04
C CYS A 616 -24.35 30.24 6.09
N PHE A 617 -24.93 29.08 6.43
CA PHE A 617 -26.03 28.97 7.39
C PHE A 617 -25.80 27.77 8.30
N GLU A 618 -26.38 27.83 9.49
CA GLU A 618 -26.65 26.63 10.27
C GLU A 618 -27.82 25.84 9.67
N ARG A 619 -28.01 24.59 10.10
CA ARG A 619 -29.09 23.75 9.58
C ARG A 619 -30.44 24.23 10.09
N SER A 620 -31.22 24.83 9.21
CA SER A 620 -32.57 25.33 9.48
C SER A 620 -33.40 25.35 8.20
N THR A 621 -34.69 25.69 8.30
CA THR A 621 -35.52 25.97 7.12
C THR A 621 -34.94 27.11 6.27
N ASN A 622 -34.29 28.09 6.92
CA ASN A 622 -33.65 29.23 6.24
C ASN A 622 -32.52 28.80 5.31
N LEU A 623 -31.76 27.75 5.64
CA LEU A 623 -30.74 27.20 4.74
C LEU A 623 -31.36 26.77 3.41
N VAL A 624 -32.48 26.03 3.45
CA VAL A 624 -33.13 25.55 2.22
C VAL A 624 -33.77 26.71 1.45
N VAL A 625 -34.41 27.66 2.15
CA VAL A 625 -34.92 28.90 1.53
C VAL A 625 -33.80 29.67 0.84
N ALA A 626 -32.63 29.78 1.47
CA ALA A 626 -31.44 30.43 0.93
C ALA A 626 -30.95 29.77 -0.36
N LEU A 627 -30.72 28.46 -0.33
CA LEU A 627 -30.26 27.68 -1.49
C LEU A 627 -31.26 27.81 -2.65
N LEU A 628 -32.55 27.61 -2.39
CA LEU A 628 -33.58 27.72 -3.43
C LEU A 628 -33.76 29.15 -3.94
N GLY A 629 -33.63 30.16 -3.08
CA GLY A 629 -33.67 31.57 -3.47
C GLY A 629 -32.54 31.94 -4.43
N VAL A 630 -31.32 31.44 -4.19
CA VAL A 630 -30.18 31.60 -5.12
C VAL A 630 -30.47 30.94 -6.47
N LEU A 631 -30.95 29.69 -6.47
CA LEU A 631 -31.30 28.97 -7.70
C LEU A 631 -32.44 29.66 -8.47
N LYS A 632 -33.44 30.18 -7.77
CA LYS A 632 -34.58 30.94 -8.36
C LYS A 632 -34.17 32.31 -8.89
N ALA A 633 -33.16 32.93 -8.29
CA ALA A 633 -32.46 34.07 -8.88
C ALA A 633 -31.62 33.66 -10.10
N GLY A 634 -31.54 32.38 -10.46
CA GLY A 634 -30.77 31.88 -11.60
C GLY A 634 -29.26 31.91 -11.40
N ALA A 635 -28.80 32.09 -10.15
CA ALA A 635 -27.41 32.04 -9.76
C ALA A 635 -27.04 30.64 -9.25
N ALA A 636 -25.73 30.36 -9.19
CA ALA A 636 -25.21 29.15 -8.58
C ALA A 636 -24.84 29.41 -7.12
N TYR A 637 -25.13 28.46 -6.23
CA TYR A 637 -24.69 28.60 -4.84
C TYR A 637 -23.31 27.96 -4.62
N LEU A 638 -22.55 28.54 -3.72
CA LEU A 638 -21.33 27.98 -3.13
C LEU A 638 -21.62 27.71 -1.65
N PRO A 639 -21.72 26.45 -1.21
CA PRO A 639 -21.95 26.16 0.20
C PRO A 639 -20.68 26.45 1.01
N LEU A 640 -20.86 27.20 2.10
CA LEU A 640 -19.81 27.59 3.04
C LEU A 640 -20.18 27.04 4.42
N ASP A 641 -19.63 25.88 4.76
CA ASP A 641 -19.93 25.23 6.05
C ASP A 641 -19.37 26.08 7.22
N PRO A 642 -20.23 26.51 8.18
CA PRO A 642 -19.77 27.32 9.31
C PRO A 642 -18.77 26.57 10.21
N ALA A 643 -18.68 25.24 10.13
CA ALA A 643 -17.67 24.47 10.86
C ALA A 643 -16.26 24.60 10.25
N TYR A 644 -16.11 25.05 9.00
CA TYR A 644 -14.80 25.15 8.37
C TYR A 644 -13.98 26.32 8.93
N PRO A 645 -12.63 26.20 9.01
CA PRO A 645 -11.78 27.31 9.44
C PRO A 645 -11.97 28.57 8.59
N ALA A 646 -11.84 29.75 9.20
CA ALA A 646 -12.06 31.04 8.53
C ALA A 646 -11.14 31.24 7.31
N GLU A 647 -9.88 30.77 7.39
CA GLU A 647 -8.94 30.83 6.26
C GLU A 647 -9.42 30.02 5.06
N ARG A 648 -10.03 28.84 5.29
CA ARG A 648 -10.58 27.99 4.24
C ARG A 648 -11.79 28.64 3.56
N LEU A 649 -12.69 29.24 4.34
CA LEU A 649 -13.83 29.97 3.79
C LEU A 649 -13.38 31.19 2.98
N ALA A 650 -12.40 31.93 3.48
CA ALA A 650 -11.83 33.07 2.76
C ALA A 650 -11.16 32.64 1.45
N TYR A 651 -10.47 31.50 1.43
CA TYR A 651 -9.93 30.92 0.19
C TYR A 651 -11.05 30.58 -0.81
N MET A 652 -12.09 29.84 -0.39
CA MET A 652 -13.19 29.44 -1.26
C MET A 652 -13.91 30.66 -1.87
N LEU A 653 -14.12 31.72 -1.08
CA LEU A 653 -14.72 32.96 -1.56
C LEU A 653 -13.85 33.68 -2.60
N ARG A 654 -12.53 33.76 -2.37
CA ARG A 654 -11.59 34.38 -3.31
C ARG A 654 -11.48 33.58 -4.62
N ASP A 655 -11.26 32.27 -4.52
CA ASP A 655 -11.08 31.39 -5.69
C ASP A 655 -12.37 31.30 -6.52
N SER A 656 -13.54 31.30 -5.86
CA SER A 656 -14.82 31.28 -6.57
C SER A 656 -15.22 32.60 -7.22
N ALA A 657 -14.58 33.71 -6.85
CA ALA A 657 -15.04 35.06 -7.18
C ALA A 657 -16.54 35.26 -6.87
N ALA A 658 -17.00 34.76 -5.71
CA ALA A 658 -18.39 34.91 -5.28
C ALA A 658 -18.80 36.40 -5.26
N ALA A 659 -19.96 36.72 -5.81
CA ALA A 659 -20.43 38.10 -5.95
C ALA A 659 -20.97 38.68 -4.65
N LEU A 660 -21.54 37.83 -3.79
CA LEU A 660 -22.05 38.18 -2.47
C LEU A 660 -22.10 36.94 -1.57
N VAL A 661 -22.21 37.18 -0.27
CA VAL A 661 -22.42 36.14 0.75
C VAL A 661 -23.80 36.32 1.36
N LEU A 662 -24.57 35.24 1.44
CA LEU A 662 -25.83 35.15 2.15
C LEU A 662 -25.61 34.35 3.43
N SER A 663 -25.98 34.92 4.58
CA SER A 663 -25.68 34.35 5.90
C SER A 663 -26.69 34.78 6.96
N GLU A 664 -26.59 34.18 8.15
CA GLU A 664 -27.25 34.64 9.38
C GLU A 664 -26.40 35.69 10.11
N GLY A 665 -27.04 36.55 10.89
CA GLY A 665 -26.38 37.66 11.55
C GLY A 665 -25.32 37.27 12.57
N HIS A 666 -25.54 36.20 13.32
CA HIS A 666 -24.57 35.70 14.30
C HIS A 666 -23.30 35.11 13.63
N LEU A 667 -23.38 34.71 12.35
CA LEU A 667 -22.23 34.23 11.56
C LEU A 667 -21.49 35.37 10.83
N ALA A 668 -22.01 36.60 10.85
CA ALA A 668 -21.47 37.73 10.07
C ALA A 668 -20.00 38.03 10.40
N ALA A 669 -19.58 37.85 11.66
CA ALA A 669 -18.21 38.08 12.11
C ALA A 669 -17.17 37.22 11.35
N ARG A 670 -17.57 36.05 10.83
CA ARG A 670 -16.69 35.17 10.04
C ARG A 670 -16.28 35.77 8.70
N PHE A 671 -17.02 36.77 8.24
CA PHE A 671 -16.83 37.46 6.97
C PHE A 671 -16.44 38.93 7.13
N ALA A 672 -16.33 39.44 8.37
CA ALA A 672 -16.13 40.86 8.68
C ALA A 672 -14.79 41.43 8.14
N ALA A 673 -13.81 40.57 7.83
CA ALA A 673 -12.54 40.97 7.23
C ALA A 673 -12.58 41.05 5.68
N GLY A 674 -13.71 40.73 5.04
CA GLY A 674 -13.84 40.67 3.57
C GLY A 674 -14.46 41.93 2.95
N SER A 675 -14.18 42.17 1.67
CA SER A 675 -14.76 43.26 0.86
C SER A 675 -16.06 42.87 0.13
N LEU A 676 -16.62 41.69 0.39
CA LEU A 676 -17.79 41.18 -0.33
C LEU A 676 -19.10 41.67 0.32
N PRO A 677 -20.13 42.00 -0.47
CA PRO A 677 -21.46 42.28 0.05
C PRO A 677 -22.00 41.09 0.86
N LEU A 678 -22.41 41.36 2.10
CA LEU A 678 -23.01 40.38 3.01
C LEU A 678 -24.50 40.69 3.18
N LEU A 679 -25.36 39.76 2.78
CA LEU A 679 -26.79 39.80 3.06
C LEU A 679 -27.07 38.98 4.33
N ARG A 680 -27.60 39.64 5.36
CA ARG A 680 -27.96 38.99 6.64
C ARG A 680 -29.44 38.66 6.61
N LEU A 681 -29.77 37.39 6.35
CA LEU A 681 -31.15 36.99 6.05
C LEU A 681 -32.11 37.32 7.19
N ASP A 682 -31.73 37.00 8.43
CA ASP A 682 -32.47 37.27 9.66
C ASP A 682 -32.75 38.77 9.88
N ALA A 683 -31.75 39.62 9.69
CA ALA A 683 -31.86 41.06 9.87
C ALA A 683 -32.67 41.74 8.75
N GLU A 684 -32.53 41.26 7.51
CA GLU A 684 -33.17 41.85 6.33
C GLU A 684 -34.53 41.22 6.00
N TRP A 685 -34.92 40.13 6.67
CA TRP A 685 -36.18 39.41 6.40
C TRP A 685 -37.43 40.30 6.39
N PRO A 686 -37.62 41.27 7.32
CA PRO A 686 -38.81 42.14 7.28
C PRO A 686 -38.97 42.94 5.98
N THR A 687 -37.86 43.20 5.28
CA THR A 687 -37.86 43.85 3.95
C THR A 687 -38.03 42.82 2.83
N ILE A 688 -37.34 41.68 2.93
CA ILE A 688 -37.42 40.58 1.94
C ILE A 688 -38.85 40.01 1.88
N ALA A 689 -39.50 39.83 3.02
CA ALA A 689 -40.87 39.32 3.13
C ALA A 689 -41.94 40.23 2.49
N ARG A 690 -41.58 41.45 2.06
CA ARG A 690 -42.45 42.35 1.29
C ARG A 690 -42.26 42.21 -0.23
N GLN A 691 -41.26 41.45 -0.68
CA GLN A 691 -41.08 41.15 -2.08
C GLN A 691 -42.24 40.30 -2.62
N PRO A 692 -42.45 40.26 -3.94
CA PRO A 692 -43.47 39.40 -4.55
C PRO A 692 -43.24 37.92 -4.21
N THR A 693 -44.33 37.20 -3.93
CA THR A 693 -44.30 35.75 -3.66
C THR A 693 -44.39 34.92 -4.94
N GLN A 694 -44.64 35.55 -6.09
CA GLN A 694 -44.73 34.89 -7.39
C GLN A 694 -43.35 34.51 -7.93
N ASN A 695 -43.31 33.43 -8.71
CA ASN A 695 -42.08 32.94 -9.35
C ASN A 695 -41.46 34.03 -10.23
N LEU A 696 -40.14 34.15 -10.18
CA LEU A 696 -39.39 35.04 -11.09
C LEU A 696 -39.46 34.50 -12.52
N GLU A 697 -39.80 35.37 -13.48
CA GLU A 697 -39.50 35.10 -14.88
C GLU A 697 -37.98 35.05 -15.08
N ARG A 698 -37.49 33.98 -15.70
CA ARG A 698 -36.07 33.76 -15.95
C ARG A 698 -35.85 32.90 -17.20
N PRO A 699 -34.75 33.09 -17.95
CA PRO A 699 -34.45 32.23 -19.08
C PRO A 699 -34.07 30.83 -18.58
N HIS A 700 -34.84 29.81 -18.98
CA HIS A 700 -34.58 28.42 -18.68
C HIS A 700 -33.36 27.92 -19.47
N ASP A 701 -32.36 27.44 -18.75
CA ASP A 701 -31.19 26.83 -19.36
C ASP A 701 -30.58 25.80 -18.39
N PRO A 702 -30.88 24.50 -18.57
CA PRO A 702 -30.40 23.46 -17.67
C PRO A 702 -28.89 23.23 -17.79
N ALA A 703 -28.21 23.81 -18.80
CA ALA A 703 -26.75 23.76 -18.91
C ALA A 703 -26.06 24.74 -17.96
N ARG A 704 -26.77 25.70 -17.38
CA ARG A 704 -26.24 26.67 -16.39
C ARG A 704 -25.82 26.01 -15.09
N LEU A 705 -24.89 26.66 -14.39
CA LEU A 705 -24.41 26.22 -13.08
C LEU A 705 -25.55 26.24 -12.06
N ALA A 706 -25.69 25.12 -11.34
CA ALA A 706 -26.53 25.02 -10.16
C ALA A 706 -25.72 25.31 -8.89
N TYR A 707 -24.51 24.74 -8.81
CA TYR A 707 -23.64 24.92 -7.66
C TYR A 707 -22.16 24.77 -7.99
N VAL A 708 -21.34 25.26 -7.06
CA VAL A 708 -19.90 25.00 -7.02
C VAL A 708 -19.57 24.39 -5.67
N ILE A 709 -19.17 23.11 -5.65
CA ILE A 709 -18.74 22.41 -4.43
C ILE A 709 -17.24 22.20 -4.46
N TYR A 710 -16.56 22.55 -3.38
CA TYR A 710 -15.12 22.35 -3.25
C TYR A 710 -14.82 20.94 -2.76
N THR A 711 -13.84 20.32 -3.40
CA THR A 711 -13.27 19.03 -2.98
C THR A 711 -11.79 19.22 -2.64
N SER A 712 -11.22 18.29 -1.87
CA SER A 712 -9.79 18.23 -1.62
C SER A 712 -9.01 18.06 -2.95
N GLY A 713 -7.86 18.73 -3.08
CA GLY A 713 -7.06 18.74 -4.30
C GLY A 713 -5.69 18.07 -4.12
N SER A 714 -5.24 17.33 -5.13
CA SER A 714 -3.95 16.65 -5.14
C SER A 714 -2.74 17.60 -5.10
N THR A 715 -2.94 18.87 -5.47
CA THR A 715 -1.94 19.95 -5.38
C THR A 715 -1.84 20.56 -3.98
N GLY A 716 -2.63 20.07 -3.02
CA GLY A 716 -2.68 20.56 -1.64
C GLY A 716 -3.58 21.76 -1.41
N GLN A 717 -4.36 22.18 -2.42
CA GLN A 717 -5.38 23.23 -2.30
C GLN A 717 -6.77 22.73 -2.73
N PRO A 718 -7.86 23.15 -2.08
CA PRO A 718 -9.21 22.75 -2.48
C PRO A 718 -9.55 23.20 -3.91
N LYS A 719 -10.29 22.38 -4.66
CA LYS A 719 -10.73 22.64 -6.04
C LYS A 719 -12.25 22.70 -6.16
N GLY A 720 -12.78 23.75 -6.78
CA GLY A 720 -14.22 23.91 -7.02
C GLY A 720 -14.70 23.12 -8.24
N VAL A 721 -15.70 22.25 -8.06
CA VAL A 721 -16.34 21.48 -9.14
C VAL A 721 -17.57 22.23 -9.66
N LEU A 722 -17.61 22.48 -10.96
CA LEU A 722 -18.66 23.27 -11.63
C LEU A 722 -19.81 22.36 -12.11
N VAL A 723 -20.92 22.30 -11.36
CA VAL A 723 -22.02 21.37 -11.65
C VAL A 723 -23.24 22.08 -12.26
N PRO A 724 -23.70 21.65 -13.45
CA PRO A 724 -24.89 22.20 -14.09
C PRO A 724 -26.21 21.58 -13.58
N HIS A 725 -27.33 22.23 -13.86
CA HIS A 725 -28.66 21.75 -13.41
C HIS A 725 -29.07 20.39 -14.00
N TYR A 726 -28.79 20.11 -15.28
CA TYR A 726 -29.32 18.92 -15.97
C TYR A 726 -28.94 17.60 -15.26
N GLY A 727 -27.73 17.52 -14.69
CA GLY A 727 -27.26 16.30 -14.02
C GLY A 727 -28.07 15.97 -12.78
N ILE A 728 -28.55 17.00 -12.08
CA ILE A 728 -29.28 16.85 -10.81
C ILE A 728 -30.69 16.33 -11.08
N GLY A 729 -31.37 16.84 -12.11
CA GLY A 729 -32.69 16.34 -12.51
C GLY A 729 -32.65 14.87 -12.95
N ASN A 730 -31.62 14.48 -13.72
CA ASN A 730 -31.40 13.08 -14.11
C ASN A 730 -31.15 12.16 -12.91
N MET A 731 -30.26 12.58 -12.00
CA MET A 731 -29.96 11.85 -10.76
C MET A 731 -31.20 11.69 -9.89
N ALA A 732 -31.94 12.78 -9.64
CA ALA A 732 -33.12 12.76 -8.79
C ALA A 732 -34.17 11.78 -9.33
N GLN A 733 -34.44 11.76 -10.63
CA GLN A 733 -35.39 10.82 -11.22
C GLN A 733 -34.98 9.36 -10.99
N ALA A 734 -33.70 9.02 -11.20
CA ALA A 734 -33.19 7.68 -10.97
C ALA A 734 -33.29 7.27 -9.48
N GLN A 735 -33.01 8.20 -8.57
CA GLN A 735 -33.08 7.96 -7.13
C GLN A 735 -34.52 7.86 -6.62
N ILE A 736 -35.46 8.68 -7.11
CA ILE A 736 -36.88 8.58 -6.76
C ILE A 736 -37.39 7.16 -7.03
N GLU A 737 -37.10 6.62 -8.21
CA GLU A 737 -37.49 5.27 -8.60
C GLU A 737 -36.80 4.20 -7.75
N THR A 738 -35.47 4.28 -7.61
CA THR A 738 -34.69 3.21 -6.95
C THR A 738 -34.86 3.23 -5.43
N PHE A 739 -34.98 4.41 -4.82
CA PHE A 739 -35.12 4.57 -3.38
C PHE A 739 -36.57 4.41 -2.91
N ALA A 740 -37.50 4.26 -3.86
CA ALA A 740 -38.95 4.20 -3.65
C ALA A 740 -39.48 5.41 -2.87
N ILE A 741 -39.01 6.62 -3.24
CA ILE A 741 -39.47 7.87 -2.60
C ILE A 741 -40.82 8.29 -3.19
N GLY A 742 -41.80 8.53 -2.32
CA GLY A 742 -43.12 9.05 -2.68
C GLY A 742 -43.55 10.20 -1.76
N PRO A 743 -44.77 10.75 -1.93
CA PRO A 743 -45.25 11.91 -1.17
C PRO A 743 -45.27 11.72 0.36
N GLU A 744 -45.45 10.48 0.83
CA GLU A 744 -45.44 10.15 2.26
C GLU A 744 -44.04 9.93 2.83
N SER A 745 -43.02 9.87 1.98
CA SER A 745 -41.65 9.66 2.41
C SER A 745 -41.13 10.85 3.20
N ARG A 746 -40.37 10.54 4.24
CA ARG A 746 -39.56 11.47 5.03
C ARG A 746 -38.10 11.12 4.85
N VAL A 747 -37.33 12.05 4.31
CA VAL A 747 -35.92 11.88 3.97
C VAL A 747 -35.10 12.78 4.86
N LEU A 748 -34.10 12.21 5.55
CA LEU A 748 -33.19 12.98 6.38
C LEU A 748 -32.11 13.64 5.52
N LEU A 749 -31.91 14.95 5.70
CA LEU A 749 -30.68 15.64 5.30
C LEU A 749 -29.60 15.34 6.35
N PHE A 750 -28.79 14.31 6.12
CA PHE A 750 -27.70 13.91 7.00
C PHE A 750 -26.38 14.55 6.58
N ALA A 751 -26.04 14.50 5.29
CA ALA A 751 -24.78 15.02 4.76
C ALA A 751 -24.58 16.51 5.09
N SER A 752 -23.34 16.93 5.36
CA SER A 752 -23.03 18.36 5.43
C SER A 752 -23.35 18.99 4.07
N PHE A 753 -23.95 20.18 4.09
CA PHE A 753 -24.34 20.89 2.88
C PHE A 753 -23.13 21.38 2.05
N GLY A 754 -21.93 21.35 2.63
CA GLY A 754 -20.66 21.52 1.91
C GLY A 754 -20.28 20.31 1.04
N PHE A 755 -20.95 19.17 1.19
CA PHE A 755 -20.77 17.98 0.37
C PHE A 755 -21.94 17.78 -0.58
N ASP A 756 -21.64 17.23 -1.75
CA ASP A 756 -22.58 17.03 -2.85
C ASP A 756 -23.67 15.98 -2.55
N ALA A 757 -23.42 15.03 -1.64
CA ALA A 757 -24.44 14.12 -1.11
C ALA A 757 -25.68 14.87 -0.59
N SER A 758 -25.52 16.06 0.00
CA SER A 758 -26.63 16.89 0.46
C SER A 758 -27.56 17.33 -0.68
N VAL A 759 -27.05 17.45 -1.90
CA VAL A 759 -27.84 17.81 -3.08
C VAL A 759 -28.81 16.68 -3.42
N SER A 760 -28.36 15.43 -3.34
CA SER A 760 -29.22 14.25 -3.51
C SER A 760 -30.27 14.17 -2.39
N GLU A 761 -29.83 14.29 -1.14
CA GLU A 761 -30.74 14.22 0.02
C GLU A 761 -31.79 15.34 0.02
N MET A 762 -31.48 16.52 -0.53
CA MET A 762 -32.40 17.65 -0.62
C MET A 762 -33.28 17.61 -1.87
N MET A 763 -32.69 17.44 -3.07
CA MET A 763 -33.43 17.62 -4.33
C MET A 763 -34.33 16.43 -4.63
N THR A 764 -33.90 15.20 -4.32
CA THR A 764 -34.68 13.98 -4.60
C THR A 764 -36.04 13.98 -3.89
N PRO A 765 -36.16 14.22 -2.57
CA PRO A 765 -37.48 14.31 -1.94
C PRO A 765 -38.30 15.51 -2.40
N LEU A 766 -37.67 16.68 -2.56
CA LEU A 766 -38.38 17.90 -2.99
C LEU A 766 -38.97 17.79 -4.39
N LEU A 767 -38.35 17.02 -5.29
CA LEU A 767 -38.89 16.76 -6.63
C LEU A 767 -39.92 15.63 -6.66
N ALA A 768 -39.95 14.77 -5.63
CA ALA A 768 -40.92 13.69 -5.47
C ALA A 768 -42.23 14.12 -4.79
N GLY A 769 -42.26 15.33 -4.20
CA GLY A 769 -43.38 15.76 -3.34
C GLY A 769 -43.30 15.23 -1.91
N ALA A 770 -42.15 14.69 -1.50
CA ALA A 770 -41.90 14.15 -0.17
C ALA A 770 -41.51 15.25 0.84
N SER A 771 -41.37 14.90 2.12
CA SER A 771 -40.83 15.80 3.15
C SER A 771 -39.32 15.62 3.34
N LEU A 772 -38.59 16.73 3.33
CA LEU A 772 -37.19 16.82 3.75
C LEU A 772 -37.12 17.17 5.24
N CYS A 773 -36.48 16.32 6.03
CA CYS A 773 -36.26 16.53 7.46
C CYS A 773 -34.83 17.03 7.69
N LEU A 774 -34.70 18.14 8.41
CA LEU A 774 -33.44 18.73 8.84
C LEU A 774 -33.38 18.68 10.37
N ALA A 775 -32.15 18.62 10.89
CA ALA A 775 -31.89 18.77 12.31
C ALA A 775 -30.60 19.57 12.51
N PRO A 776 -30.45 20.27 13.65
CA PRO A 776 -29.17 20.84 14.07
C PRO A 776 -28.06 19.78 14.06
N HIS A 777 -26.82 20.21 13.86
CA HIS A 777 -25.68 19.30 13.70
C HIS A 777 -25.51 18.35 14.89
N GLU A 778 -25.80 18.85 16.08
CA GLU A 778 -25.74 18.17 17.37
C GLU A 778 -26.61 16.91 17.40
N GLN A 779 -27.77 16.93 16.72
CA GLN A 779 -28.72 15.82 16.69
C GLN A 779 -28.38 14.77 15.63
N LEU A 780 -27.44 15.08 14.73
CA LEU A 780 -26.98 14.19 13.67
C LEU A 780 -25.76 13.37 14.07
N LEU A 781 -25.23 13.61 15.27
CA LEU A 781 -24.10 12.87 15.81
C LEU A 781 -24.47 11.38 15.93
N PRO A 782 -23.66 10.46 15.37
CA PRO A 782 -23.92 9.03 15.44
C PRO A 782 -24.07 8.52 16.88
N GLY A 783 -25.06 7.65 17.11
CA GLY A 783 -25.38 7.11 18.43
C GLY A 783 -26.78 7.56 18.92
N PRO A 784 -26.96 7.77 20.23
CA PRO A 784 -28.27 8.06 20.84
C PRO A 784 -29.03 9.24 20.22
N ASP A 785 -28.33 10.34 19.88
CA ASP A 785 -28.99 11.53 19.32
C ASP A 785 -29.57 11.26 17.92
N LEU A 786 -28.78 10.64 17.03
CA LEU A 786 -29.28 10.24 15.71
C LEU A 786 -30.41 9.20 15.82
N THR A 787 -30.30 8.23 16.73
CA THR A 787 -31.38 7.24 16.97
C THR A 787 -32.68 7.94 17.36
N ARG A 788 -32.64 8.88 18.31
CA ARG A 788 -33.81 9.64 18.75
C ARG A 788 -34.40 10.47 17.60
N LEU A 789 -33.56 11.10 16.79
CA LEU A 789 -34.01 11.89 15.64
C LEU A 789 -34.76 11.02 14.62
N LEU A 790 -34.16 9.89 14.22
CA LEU A 790 -34.75 8.98 13.24
C LEU A 790 -36.12 8.45 13.70
N GLN A 791 -36.25 8.14 14.99
CA GLN A 791 -37.51 7.68 15.60
C GLN A 791 -38.54 8.80 15.72
N THR A 792 -38.15 9.97 16.24
CA THR A 792 -39.06 11.10 16.50
C THR A 792 -39.67 11.64 15.20
N GLU A 793 -38.84 11.83 14.17
CA GLU A 793 -39.29 12.34 12.87
C GLU A 793 -39.89 11.22 11.99
N ARG A 794 -39.80 9.96 12.43
CA ARG A 794 -40.23 8.75 11.70
C ARG A 794 -39.65 8.71 10.29
N ILE A 795 -38.32 8.82 10.21
CA ILE A 795 -37.62 8.89 8.93
C ILE A 795 -37.79 7.56 8.17
N SER A 796 -38.16 7.67 6.88
CA SER A 796 -38.41 6.53 6.00
C SER A 796 -37.26 6.20 5.05
N VAL A 797 -36.43 7.19 4.73
CA VAL A 797 -35.27 7.04 3.85
C VAL A 797 -34.08 7.80 4.42
N VAL A 798 -32.94 7.12 4.52
CA VAL A 798 -31.66 7.73 4.94
C VAL A 798 -30.54 7.36 3.98
N THR A 799 -29.60 8.29 3.82
CA THR A 799 -28.30 8.01 3.21
C THR A 799 -27.23 8.16 4.29
N LEU A 800 -26.51 7.09 4.60
CA LEU A 800 -25.51 7.06 5.68
C LEU A 800 -24.24 6.33 5.24
N PRO A 801 -23.05 6.80 5.63
CA PRO A 801 -21.82 6.03 5.46
C PRO A 801 -21.87 4.69 6.19
N PRO A 802 -21.23 3.62 5.67
CA PRO A 802 -21.08 2.34 6.36
C PRO A 802 -20.59 2.47 7.81
N SER A 803 -19.66 3.39 8.08
CA SER A 803 -19.12 3.62 9.42
C SER A 803 -20.18 4.12 10.41
N VAL A 804 -21.18 4.86 9.94
CA VAL A 804 -22.31 5.33 10.77
C VAL A 804 -23.34 4.21 10.94
N LEU A 805 -23.65 3.49 9.86
CA LEU A 805 -24.54 2.32 9.90
C LEU A 805 -24.05 1.22 10.84
N ALA A 806 -22.73 1.10 11.02
CA ALA A 806 -22.14 0.13 11.94
C ALA A 806 -22.55 0.38 13.41
N LEU A 807 -22.75 1.65 13.78
CA LEU A 807 -23.03 2.11 15.15
C LEU A 807 -24.52 2.07 15.53
N LEU A 808 -25.40 1.81 14.56
CA LEU A 808 -26.85 1.84 14.75
C LEU A 808 -27.42 0.41 14.69
N ASP A 809 -28.50 0.14 15.42
CA ASP A 809 -29.21 -1.14 15.35
C ASP A 809 -30.41 -1.06 14.38
N PRO A 810 -30.41 -1.82 13.27
CA PRO A 810 -31.54 -1.94 12.35
C PRO A 810 -32.90 -2.18 13.00
N ALA A 811 -32.96 -2.84 14.16
CA ALA A 811 -34.21 -3.20 14.85
C ALA A 811 -34.92 -1.98 15.48
N GLU A 812 -34.19 -0.89 15.74
CA GLU A 812 -34.72 0.33 16.37
C GLU A 812 -35.52 1.22 15.40
N PHE A 813 -35.53 0.90 14.11
CA PHE A 813 -36.05 1.75 13.03
C PHE A 813 -37.09 1.04 12.14
N PRO A 814 -38.29 0.72 12.65
CA PRO A 814 -39.32 0.01 11.88
C PRO A 814 -39.93 0.84 10.75
N ASP A 815 -39.92 2.18 10.85
CA ASP A 815 -40.43 3.08 9.80
C ASP A 815 -39.43 3.27 8.62
N LEU A 816 -38.19 2.78 8.77
CA LEU A 816 -37.12 3.00 7.80
C LEU A 816 -37.17 1.99 6.64
N ALA A 817 -37.88 2.36 5.58
CA ALA A 817 -38.12 1.53 4.40
C ALA A 817 -36.91 1.39 3.47
N THR A 818 -36.08 2.45 3.36
CA THR A 818 -34.92 2.47 2.46
C THR A 818 -33.68 3.00 3.18
N VAL A 819 -32.57 2.27 3.05
CA VAL A 819 -31.25 2.65 3.57
C VAL A 819 -30.26 2.67 2.42
N VAL A 820 -29.64 3.83 2.21
CA VAL A 820 -28.62 4.02 1.20
C VAL A 820 -27.26 4.12 1.89
N SER A 821 -26.35 3.25 1.51
CA SER A 821 -24.94 3.32 1.88
C SER A 821 -24.17 4.02 0.77
N ALA A 822 -23.47 5.10 1.14
CA ALA A 822 -22.70 5.92 0.20
C ALA A 822 -21.49 6.56 0.91
N GLY A 823 -20.56 7.10 0.11
CA GLY A 823 -19.40 7.84 0.64
C GLY A 823 -18.21 6.96 1.06
N GLU A 824 -18.36 5.64 1.19
CA GLU A 824 -17.28 4.68 1.46
C GLU A 824 -17.57 3.31 0.80
N PRO A 825 -16.56 2.44 0.64
CA PRO A 825 -16.79 1.04 0.31
C PRO A 825 -17.70 0.37 1.36
N CYS A 826 -18.82 -0.21 0.91
CA CYS A 826 -19.77 -0.87 1.79
C CYS A 826 -19.30 -2.28 2.17
N PRO A 827 -19.10 -2.62 3.46
CA PRO A 827 -18.76 -3.99 3.88
C PRO A 827 -19.95 -4.95 3.75
N ALA A 828 -19.67 -6.24 3.50
CA ALA A 828 -20.68 -7.29 3.42
C ALA A 828 -21.52 -7.43 4.71
N GLU A 829 -20.91 -7.17 5.87
CA GLU A 829 -21.58 -7.20 7.17
C GLU A 829 -22.69 -6.15 7.27
N ILE A 830 -22.46 -4.93 6.75
CA ILE A 830 -23.45 -3.86 6.75
C ILE A 830 -24.67 -4.27 5.92
N VAL A 831 -24.46 -4.84 4.73
CA VAL A 831 -25.56 -5.38 3.91
C VAL A 831 -26.29 -6.51 4.63
N THR A 832 -25.56 -7.41 5.28
CA THR A 832 -26.18 -8.53 6.02
C THR A 832 -27.08 -8.06 7.15
N ARG A 833 -26.67 -6.99 7.87
CA ARG A 833 -27.44 -6.38 8.96
C ARG A 833 -28.62 -5.54 8.46
N TRP A 834 -28.41 -4.75 7.41
CA TRP A 834 -29.37 -3.72 6.98
C TRP A 834 -30.26 -4.12 5.81
N ALA A 835 -29.96 -5.15 5.02
CA ALA A 835 -30.84 -5.58 3.92
C ALA A 835 -32.16 -6.27 4.36
N PRO A 836 -32.22 -7.04 5.46
CA PRO A 836 -33.46 -7.71 5.83
C PRO A 836 -34.62 -6.73 6.12
N GLY A 837 -35.76 -6.97 5.47
CA GLY A 837 -37.01 -6.24 5.71
C GLY A 837 -37.08 -4.83 5.13
N ARG A 838 -36.08 -4.40 4.36
CA ARG A 838 -35.98 -3.03 3.80
C ARG A 838 -35.21 -3.02 2.48
N ILE A 839 -35.23 -1.89 1.76
CA ILE A 839 -34.42 -1.70 0.56
C ILE A 839 -33.05 -1.17 0.98
N MET A 840 -32.01 -2.00 0.85
CA MET A 840 -30.63 -1.60 1.10
C MET A 840 -29.92 -1.31 -0.22
N ILE A 841 -29.36 -0.12 -0.36
CA ILE A 841 -28.74 0.35 -1.60
C ILE A 841 -27.28 0.67 -1.35
N ASN A 842 -26.39 0.22 -2.22
CA ASN A 842 -25.02 0.71 -2.28
C ASN A 842 -24.91 1.68 -3.47
N ALA A 843 -24.70 2.96 -3.17
CA ALA A 843 -24.65 4.03 -4.16
C ALA A 843 -23.23 4.59 -4.28
N TYR A 844 -22.82 4.83 -5.52
CA TYR A 844 -21.49 5.36 -5.84
C TYR A 844 -21.59 6.50 -6.84
N GLY A 845 -20.80 7.54 -6.61
CA GLY A 845 -20.52 8.59 -7.58
C GLY A 845 -19.47 9.57 -7.04
N PRO A 846 -18.64 10.14 -7.91
CA PRO A 846 -17.81 11.29 -7.57
C PRO A 846 -18.59 12.60 -7.83
N THR A 847 -18.14 13.68 -7.19
CA THR A 847 -18.70 15.04 -7.37
C THR A 847 -18.65 15.52 -8.82
N GLU A 848 -17.61 15.14 -9.54
CA GLU A 848 -17.41 15.45 -10.95
C GLU A 848 -18.44 14.78 -11.89
N ALA A 849 -19.24 13.83 -11.38
CA ALA A 849 -20.32 13.16 -12.09
C ALA A 849 -21.70 13.34 -11.40
N THR A 850 -21.87 14.45 -10.67
CA THR A 850 -23.11 14.83 -9.98
C THR A 850 -23.60 13.78 -8.99
N VAL A 851 -22.88 13.65 -7.87
CA VAL A 851 -23.26 12.89 -6.66
C VAL A 851 -23.31 11.38 -6.83
N CYS A 852 -24.17 10.86 -7.72
CA CYS A 852 -24.45 9.44 -7.87
C CYS A 852 -24.45 9.04 -9.35
N THR A 853 -23.63 8.05 -9.67
CA THR A 853 -23.44 7.52 -11.02
C THR A 853 -23.94 6.09 -11.14
N THR A 854 -23.78 5.27 -10.09
CA THR A 854 -24.19 3.86 -10.08
C THR A 854 -24.91 3.51 -8.78
N MET A 855 -25.84 2.55 -8.84
CA MET A 855 -26.57 2.04 -7.69
C MET A 855 -26.77 0.53 -7.79
N ALA A 856 -26.63 -0.17 -6.66
CA ALA A 856 -27.03 -1.58 -6.48
C ALA A 856 -28.09 -1.69 -5.39
N VAL A 857 -29.15 -2.47 -5.64
CA VAL A 857 -30.00 -2.97 -4.56
C VAL A 857 -29.33 -4.23 -4.00
N CYS A 858 -28.83 -4.12 -2.79
CA CYS A 858 -27.94 -5.12 -2.20
C CYS A 858 -28.71 -6.22 -1.48
N THR A 859 -28.27 -7.46 -1.69
CA THR A 859 -28.69 -8.62 -0.92
C THR A 859 -27.50 -9.24 -0.16
N PRO A 860 -27.73 -9.88 1.00
CA PRO A 860 -26.67 -10.61 1.70
C PRO A 860 -26.04 -11.70 0.82
N GLY A 861 -24.77 -12.02 1.05
CA GLY A 861 -24.06 -13.13 0.37
C GLY A 861 -22.89 -12.71 -0.54
N HIS A 862 -22.78 -11.42 -0.87
CA HIS A 862 -21.61 -10.89 -1.59
C HIS A 862 -20.44 -10.63 -0.62
N ALA A 863 -19.25 -11.15 -0.92
CA ALA A 863 -18.04 -10.84 -0.13
C ALA A 863 -17.64 -9.36 -0.24
N ARG A 864 -17.89 -8.75 -1.40
CA ARG A 864 -17.79 -7.32 -1.66
C ARG A 864 -19.09 -6.86 -2.32
N PRO A 865 -19.96 -6.13 -1.61
CA PRO A 865 -21.16 -5.57 -2.19
C PRO A 865 -20.86 -4.75 -3.45
N PRO A 866 -21.52 -5.01 -4.60
CA PRO A 866 -21.29 -4.26 -5.82
C PRO A 866 -21.75 -2.81 -5.65
N ILE A 867 -21.18 -1.90 -6.44
CA ILE A 867 -21.69 -0.52 -6.60
C ILE A 867 -22.76 -0.43 -7.71
N GLY A 868 -23.07 -1.58 -8.33
CA GLY A 868 -24.25 -1.79 -9.16
C GLY A 868 -24.08 -1.34 -10.60
N ARG A 869 -25.16 -0.81 -11.19
CA ARG A 869 -25.21 -0.42 -12.61
C ARG A 869 -25.27 1.10 -12.75
N PRO A 870 -24.83 1.65 -13.90
CA PRO A 870 -24.99 3.08 -14.18
C PRO A 870 -26.47 3.47 -14.14
N ILE A 871 -26.74 4.64 -13.56
CA ILE A 871 -28.08 5.24 -13.58
C ILE A 871 -28.45 5.65 -15.00
N ALA A 872 -29.73 5.98 -15.21
CA ALA A 872 -30.22 6.49 -16.49
C ALA A 872 -29.34 7.65 -17.01
N ASN A 873 -29.12 7.69 -18.32
CA ASN A 873 -28.32 8.69 -19.03
C ASN A 873 -26.86 8.85 -18.57
N SER A 874 -26.35 7.94 -17.74
CA SER A 874 -24.95 7.81 -17.38
C SER A 874 -24.37 6.54 -17.98
N HIS A 875 -23.12 6.56 -18.42
CA HIS A 875 -22.42 5.36 -18.87
C HIS A 875 -21.08 5.24 -18.16
N VAL A 876 -20.70 4.00 -17.84
CA VAL A 876 -19.43 3.69 -17.18
C VAL A 876 -18.61 2.79 -18.08
N ARG A 877 -17.31 3.06 -18.15
CA ARG A 877 -16.34 2.25 -18.88
C ARG A 877 -15.19 1.89 -17.95
N ILE A 878 -14.77 0.63 -17.97
CA ILE A 878 -13.56 0.18 -17.28
C ILE A 878 -12.44 0.15 -18.30
N LEU A 879 -11.50 1.09 -18.17
CA LEU A 879 -10.47 1.36 -19.16
C LEU A 879 -9.07 1.17 -18.59
N ASP A 880 -8.11 0.87 -19.45
CA ASP A 880 -6.69 0.96 -19.13
C ASP A 880 -6.15 2.40 -19.27
N ARG A 881 -4.85 2.59 -18.94
CA ARG A 881 -4.16 3.89 -19.05
C ARG A 881 -4.12 4.48 -20.47
N ARG A 882 -4.45 3.70 -21.50
CA ARG A 882 -4.49 4.10 -22.92
C ARG A 882 -5.94 4.25 -23.42
N LEU A 883 -6.90 4.29 -22.51
CA LEU A 883 -8.34 4.39 -22.79
C LEU A 883 -8.87 3.21 -23.62
N GLN A 884 -8.21 2.05 -23.57
CA GLN A 884 -8.75 0.82 -24.16
C GLN A 884 -9.69 0.14 -23.17
N PRO A 885 -10.82 -0.43 -23.63
CA PRO A 885 -11.73 -1.12 -22.73
C PRO A 885 -11.12 -2.43 -22.25
N LEU A 886 -11.49 -2.83 -21.04
CA LEU A 886 -11.01 -4.06 -20.41
C LEU A 886 -12.14 -5.11 -20.34
N PRO A 887 -11.81 -6.42 -20.45
CA PRO A 887 -12.80 -7.49 -20.37
C PRO A 887 -13.51 -7.61 -19.01
N ILE A 888 -14.60 -8.35 -18.97
CA ILE A 888 -15.42 -8.56 -17.76
C ILE A 888 -14.64 -9.31 -16.69
N GLY A 889 -14.39 -8.68 -15.54
CA GLY A 889 -13.66 -9.25 -14.40
C GLY A 889 -12.22 -8.76 -14.29
N VAL A 890 -11.75 -7.96 -15.26
CA VAL A 890 -10.41 -7.34 -15.25
C VAL A 890 -10.48 -5.96 -14.58
N PRO A 891 -9.66 -5.70 -13.55
CA PRO A 891 -9.56 -4.39 -12.92
C PRO A 891 -9.05 -3.31 -13.88
N GLY A 892 -9.70 -2.14 -13.86
CA GLY A 892 -9.27 -0.96 -14.61
C GLY A 892 -9.80 0.34 -14.01
N GLU A 893 -9.43 1.46 -14.62
CA GLU A 893 -9.91 2.77 -14.22
C GLU A 893 -11.40 2.93 -14.59
N LEU A 894 -12.22 3.32 -13.61
CA LEU A 894 -13.63 3.63 -13.80
C LEU A 894 -13.77 5.01 -14.44
N CYS A 895 -14.15 5.05 -15.71
CA CYS A 895 -14.40 6.28 -16.46
C CYS A 895 -15.91 6.50 -16.64
N ILE A 896 -16.37 7.72 -16.40
CA ILE A 896 -17.80 8.06 -16.34
C ILE A 896 -18.15 9.01 -17.48
N GLY A 897 -19.25 8.78 -18.18
CA GLY A 897 -19.81 9.72 -19.14
C GLY A 897 -21.31 9.91 -18.98
N GLY A 898 -21.87 10.83 -19.77
CA GLY A 898 -23.32 11.07 -19.84
C GLY A 898 -23.78 12.33 -19.10
N ALA A 899 -25.06 12.38 -18.77
CA ALA A 899 -25.75 13.56 -18.24
C ALA A 899 -25.33 13.94 -16.81
N GLY A 900 -24.57 13.10 -16.09
CA GLY A 900 -24.05 13.46 -14.76
C GLY A 900 -22.80 14.36 -14.80
N LEU A 901 -22.14 14.54 -15.95
CA LEU A 901 -20.83 15.18 -15.98
C LEU A 901 -20.87 16.68 -15.62
N ALA A 902 -19.98 17.06 -14.71
CA ALA A 902 -19.63 18.44 -14.41
C ALA A 902 -18.99 19.12 -15.63
N ARG A 903 -18.96 20.46 -15.62
CA ARG A 903 -18.27 21.23 -16.66
C ARG A 903 -16.76 21.04 -16.59
N GLY A 904 -16.22 20.99 -15.37
CA GLY A 904 -14.80 20.89 -15.07
C GLY A 904 -14.50 21.47 -13.69
N TYR A 905 -13.24 21.83 -13.48
CA TYR A 905 -12.76 22.51 -12.28
C TYR A 905 -12.66 24.02 -12.50
N LEU A 906 -13.14 24.79 -11.53
CA LEU A 906 -13.15 26.24 -11.58
C LEU A 906 -11.73 26.80 -11.68
N GLY A 907 -11.50 27.71 -12.64
CA GLY A 907 -10.20 28.35 -12.85
C GLY A 907 -9.06 27.42 -13.29
N GLN A 908 -9.32 26.13 -13.54
CA GLN A 908 -8.28 25.11 -13.74
C GLN A 908 -8.49 24.32 -15.05
N PRO A 909 -8.29 24.95 -16.23
CA PRO A 909 -8.53 24.31 -17.52
C PRO A 909 -7.57 23.15 -17.80
N ALA A 910 -6.31 23.21 -17.35
CA ALA A 910 -5.35 22.13 -17.54
C ALA A 910 -5.76 20.86 -16.77
N LEU A 911 -6.09 21.00 -15.48
CA LEU A 911 -6.59 19.90 -14.67
C LEU A 911 -7.93 19.37 -15.20
N SER A 912 -8.79 20.26 -15.71
CA SER A 912 -10.05 19.86 -16.34
C SER A 912 -9.80 19.02 -17.60
N ALA A 913 -8.85 19.40 -18.45
CA ALA A 913 -8.52 18.64 -19.67
C ALA A 913 -7.86 17.28 -19.35
N GLU A 914 -7.14 17.18 -18.23
CA GLU A 914 -6.52 15.93 -17.77
C GLU A 914 -7.56 14.89 -17.32
N HIS A 915 -8.60 15.33 -16.59
CA HIS A 915 -9.61 14.45 -16.02
C HIS A 915 -10.87 14.31 -16.87
N PHE A 916 -11.28 15.33 -17.62
CA PHE A 916 -12.45 15.31 -18.51
C PHE A 916 -12.00 15.16 -19.96
N VAL A 917 -11.66 13.93 -20.33
CA VAL A 917 -11.09 13.58 -21.64
C VAL A 917 -12.19 13.33 -22.69
N PRO A 918 -11.89 13.40 -24.00
CA PRO A 918 -12.83 12.97 -25.03
C PRO A 918 -13.19 11.48 -24.87
N ASP A 919 -14.46 11.12 -25.12
CA ASP A 919 -14.90 9.73 -25.16
C ASP A 919 -14.50 9.11 -26.53
N PRO A 920 -13.54 8.17 -26.59
CA PRO A 920 -13.07 7.63 -27.87
C PRO A 920 -14.10 6.75 -28.58
N PHE A 921 -15.23 6.44 -27.94
CA PHE A 921 -16.28 5.61 -28.50
C PHE A 921 -17.60 6.36 -28.72
N ALA A 922 -17.66 7.66 -28.38
CA ALA A 922 -18.83 8.51 -28.59
C ALA A 922 -18.37 9.91 -29.06
N PRO A 923 -18.38 10.19 -30.38
CA PRO A 923 -17.91 11.45 -30.93
C PRO A 923 -18.57 12.67 -30.28
N GLY A 924 -17.76 13.64 -29.83
CA GLY A 924 -18.21 14.86 -29.17
C GLY A 924 -18.58 14.70 -27.69
N ALA A 925 -18.66 13.48 -27.17
CA ALA A 925 -18.88 13.23 -25.75
C ALA A 925 -17.56 13.29 -24.96
N ARG A 926 -17.68 13.41 -23.63
CA ARG A 926 -16.56 13.42 -22.69
C ARG A 926 -16.66 12.25 -21.71
N LEU A 927 -15.52 11.86 -21.16
CA LEU A 927 -15.38 10.94 -20.03
C LEU A 927 -14.66 11.66 -18.89
N TYR A 928 -15.17 11.50 -17.67
CA TYR A 928 -14.46 11.82 -16.45
C TYR A 928 -13.67 10.60 -15.96
N ARG A 929 -12.36 10.77 -15.80
CA ARG A 929 -11.43 9.78 -15.24
C ARG A 929 -11.42 9.88 -13.72
N SER A 930 -12.05 8.92 -13.03
CA SER A 930 -12.31 9.03 -11.59
C SER A 930 -11.10 8.72 -10.70
N GLY A 931 -10.08 8.05 -11.25
CA GLY A 931 -9.00 7.45 -10.46
C GLY A 931 -9.42 6.24 -9.61
N ASP A 932 -10.68 5.80 -9.67
CA ASP A 932 -11.14 4.59 -8.97
C ASP A 932 -10.84 3.33 -9.80
N LEU A 933 -10.34 2.30 -9.12
CA LEU A 933 -10.15 0.97 -9.68
C LEU A 933 -11.42 0.14 -9.48
N ALA A 934 -11.99 -0.37 -10.57
CA ALA A 934 -13.18 -1.20 -10.54
C ALA A 934 -13.14 -2.28 -11.63
N ARG A 935 -14.08 -3.21 -11.59
CA ARG A 935 -14.29 -4.20 -12.67
C ARG A 935 -15.76 -4.49 -12.88
N TRP A 936 -16.10 -4.89 -14.10
CA TRP A 936 -17.41 -5.48 -14.39
C TRP A 936 -17.50 -6.90 -13.85
N LEU A 937 -18.62 -7.24 -13.23
CA LEU A 937 -19.00 -8.60 -12.91
C LEU A 937 -19.77 -9.24 -14.08
N PRO A 938 -19.80 -10.58 -14.19
CA PRO A 938 -20.64 -11.25 -15.19
C PRO A 938 -22.13 -10.91 -15.10
N SER A 939 -22.61 -10.49 -13.92
CA SER A 939 -23.98 -10.00 -13.72
C SER A 939 -24.26 -8.67 -14.43
N GLY A 940 -23.23 -7.98 -14.94
CA GLY A 940 -23.35 -6.61 -15.45
C GLY A 940 -23.42 -5.55 -14.36
N GLU A 941 -23.04 -5.89 -13.13
CA GLU A 941 -22.83 -4.93 -12.05
C GLU A 941 -21.33 -4.60 -11.92
N LEU A 942 -21.02 -3.49 -11.28
CA LEU A 942 -19.66 -3.03 -11.03
C LEU A 942 -19.23 -3.37 -9.61
N GLU A 943 -18.02 -3.87 -9.47
CA GLU A 943 -17.35 -4.07 -8.19
C GLU A 943 -16.23 -3.04 -8.04
N TYR A 944 -16.26 -2.29 -6.93
CA TYR A 944 -15.21 -1.33 -6.57
C TYR A 944 -14.04 -2.05 -5.89
N LEU A 945 -12.81 -1.75 -6.32
CA LEU A 945 -11.61 -2.45 -5.87
C LEU A 945 -10.64 -1.55 -5.09
N GLY A 946 -10.74 -0.23 -5.23
CA GLY A 946 -9.86 0.72 -4.56
C GLY A 946 -9.61 1.97 -5.40
N ARG A 947 -8.52 2.68 -5.11
CA ARG A 947 -8.06 3.85 -5.87
C ARG A 947 -6.71 3.58 -6.52
N LEU A 948 -6.47 4.27 -7.64
CA LEU A 948 -5.18 4.27 -8.35
C LEU A 948 -4.19 5.28 -7.75
N ASP A 949 -4.70 6.29 -7.05
CA ASP A 949 -3.95 7.36 -6.40
C ASP A 949 -3.95 7.19 -4.86
N GLN A 950 -3.42 8.20 -4.15
CA GLN A 950 -3.34 8.23 -2.69
C GLN A 950 -4.60 8.81 -2.02
N GLN A 951 -5.66 9.14 -2.77
CA GLN A 951 -6.88 9.65 -2.18
C GLN A 951 -7.56 8.54 -1.36
N VAL A 952 -8.17 8.92 -0.25
CA VAL A 952 -8.87 7.99 0.64
C VAL A 952 -10.28 8.46 0.93
N LYS A 953 -11.20 7.50 1.08
CA LYS A 953 -12.53 7.73 1.66
C LYS A 953 -12.50 7.29 3.12
N LEU A 954 -12.83 8.18 4.04
CA LEU A 954 -12.84 7.92 5.48
C LEU A 954 -14.06 8.60 6.13
N ARG A 955 -14.97 7.83 6.73
CA ARG A 955 -16.14 8.34 7.47
C ARG A 955 -17.07 9.21 6.60
N GLY A 956 -17.25 8.81 5.35
CA GLY A 956 -18.00 9.53 4.31
C GLY A 956 -17.24 10.69 3.66
N TYR A 957 -16.04 11.03 4.15
CA TYR A 957 -15.26 12.15 3.62
C TYR A 957 -14.23 11.71 2.59
N ARG A 958 -14.13 12.49 1.51
CA ARG A 958 -13.07 12.40 0.50
C ARG A 958 -11.87 13.21 0.97
N ILE A 959 -10.76 12.54 1.26
CA ILE A 959 -9.54 13.14 1.80
C ILE A 959 -8.38 12.90 0.83
N GLU A 960 -7.72 13.98 0.43
CA GLU A 960 -6.42 13.93 -0.25
C GLU A 960 -5.31 13.97 0.80
N LEU A 961 -4.53 12.89 0.89
CA LEU A 961 -3.43 12.80 1.85
C LEU A 961 -2.37 13.88 1.62
N GLY A 962 -2.14 14.25 0.36
CA GLY A 962 -1.22 15.33 -0.02
C GLY A 962 -1.61 16.72 0.51
N GLU A 963 -2.90 17.01 0.74
CA GLU A 963 -3.33 18.28 1.35
C GLU A 963 -2.89 18.35 2.82
N ILE A 964 -2.94 17.23 3.53
CA ILE A 964 -2.47 17.11 4.91
C ILE A 964 -0.94 17.20 4.97
N GLU A 965 -0.25 16.50 4.07
CA GLU A 965 1.22 16.54 3.95
C GLU A 965 1.72 17.95 3.67
N SER A 966 1.09 18.65 2.72
CA SER A 966 1.41 20.05 2.40
C SER A 966 1.19 20.96 3.61
N ALA A 967 0.07 20.81 4.33
CA ALA A 967 -0.19 21.59 5.53
C ALA A 967 0.82 21.31 6.66
N LEU A 968 1.26 20.06 6.81
CA LEU A 968 2.34 19.70 7.76
C LEU A 968 3.68 20.32 7.35
N LEU A 969 4.03 20.26 6.07
CA LEU A 969 5.28 20.80 5.51
C LEU A 969 5.38 22.33 5.57
N GLN A 970 4.25 23.03 5.65
CA GLN A 970 4.23 24.49 5.83
C GLN A 970 4.69 24.92 7.23
N HIS A 971 4.74 24.00 8.21
CA HIS A 971 5.19 24.32 9.55
C HIS A 971 6.75 24.33 9.63
N PRO A 972 7.39 25.41 10.14
CA PRO A 972 8.86 25.54 10.15
C PRO A 972 9.64 24.43 10.88
N ALA A 973 8.98 23.70 11.78
CA ALA A 973 9.59 22.60 12.52
C ALA A 973 9.64 21.27 11.76
N VAL A 974 8.99 21.16 10.58
CA VAL A 974 8.85 19.90 9.82
C VAL A 974 9.75 19.93 8.59
N ARG A 975 10.57 18.88 8.42
CA ARG A 975 11.44 18.68 7.24
C ARG A 975 10.79 17.78 6.19
N LEU A 976 10.14 16.70 6.63
CA LEU A 976 9.41 15.77 5.78
C LEU A 976 8.09 15.40 6.47
N ALA A 977 7.04 15.15 5.68
CA ALA A 977 5.77 14.66 6.19
C ALA A 977 5.18 13.63 5.22
N VAL A 978 4.50 12.62 5.78
CA VAL A 978 3.68 11.65 5.04
C VAL A 978 2.39 11.46 5.80
N ALA A 979 1.25 11.55 5.13
CA ALA A 979 -0.05 11.23 5.70
C ALA A 979 -0.52 9.88 5.15
N MET A 980 -1.16 9.06 5.98
CA MET A 980 -1.77 7.82 5.53
C MET A 980 -2.97 7.41 6.38
N VAL A 981 -3.85 6.59 5.80
CA VAL A 981 -4.86 5.87 6.58
C VAL A 981 -4.30 4.50 6.95
N ARG A 982 -4.29 4.23 8.26
CA ARG A 982 -3.91 2.93 8.83
C ARG A 982 -5.12 2.17 9.32
N GLU A 983 -4.98 0.85 9.35
CA GLU A 983 -5.93 -0.09 9.93
C GLU A 983 -5.12 -1.13 10.69
N ASP A 984 -4.74 -0.81 11.93
CA ASP A 984 -3.97 -1.70 12.79
C ASP A 984 -4.88 -2.76 13.45
N THR A 985 -6.18 -2.46 13.58
CA THR A 985 -7.26 -3.38 13.99
C THR A 985 -8.34 -3.42 12.90
N PRO A 986 -8.85 -4.59 12.48
CA PRO A 986 -9.86 -4.68 11.43
C PRO A 986 -11.09 -3.79 11.71
N GLY A 987 -11.47 -2.97 10.73
CA GLY A 987 -12.59 -2.02 10.82
C GLY A 987 -12.24 -0.65 11.45
N ASP A 988 -11.09 -0.52 12.11
CA ASP A 988 -10.67 0.73 12.75
C ASP A 988 -9.65 1.49 11.89
N ARG A 989 -10.19 2.25 10.92
CA ARG A 989 -9.40 3.09 10.03
C ARG A 989 -9.12 4.45 10.65
N ARG A 990 -7.84 4.82 10.71
CA ARG A 990 -7.32 6.04 11.35
C ARG A 990 -6.40 6.82 10.44
N LEU A 991 -6.54 8.16 10.44
CA LEU A 991 -5.65 9.06 9.70
C LEU A 991 -4.41 9.38 10.56
N VAL A 992 -3.22 9.10 10.04
CA VAL A 992 -1.94 9.28 10.76
C VAL A 992 -1.00 10.14 9.93
N GLY A 993 -0.36 11.12 10.57
CA GLY A 993 0.70 11.94 9.98
C GLY A 993 2.06 11.56 10.53
N TYR A 994 2.96 11.06 9.70
CA TYR A 994 4.36 10.83 10.05
C TYR A 994 5.18 12.06 9.71
N VAL A 995 5.97 12.55 10.65
CA VAL A 995 6.76 13.77 10.47
C VAL A 995 8.20 13.57 10.85
N VAL A 996 9.11 14.12 10.06
CA VAL A 996 10.53 14.18 10.40
C VAL A 996 10.84 15.64 10.78
N PRO A 997 11.24 15.93 12.02
CA PRO A 997 11.55 17.28 12.43
C PRO A 997 12.83 17.81 11.77
N VAL A 998 12.96 19.14 11.73
CA VAL A 998 14.24 19.80 11.40
C VAL A 998 15.27 19.50 12.50
N ALA A 999 16.52 19.25 12.11
CA ALA A 999 17.59 18.88 13.03
C ALA A 999 17.76 19.91 14.17
N GLY A 1000 17.87 19.42 15.41
CA GLY A 1000 18.03 20.27 16.62
C GLY A 1000 16.73 20.70 17.31
N GLN A 1001 15.55 20.37 16.75
CA GLN A 1001 14.26 20.62 17.41
C GLN A 1001 13.87 19.47 18.36
N PRO A 1002 13.35 19.75 19.57
CA PRO A 1002 12.88 18.72 20.49
C PRO A 1002 11.64 18.01 19.94
N HIS A 1003 11.56 16.69 20.18
CA HIS A 1003 10.42 15.86 19.77
C HIS A 1003 9.21 16.01 20.71
N ALA A 1004 9.44 16.41 21.96
CA ALA A 1004 8.40 16.61 22.96
C ALA A 1004 7.53 17.82 22.62
N GLY A 1005 6.20 17.65 22.61
CA GLY A 1005 5.24 18.71 22.31
C GLY A 1005 5.04 19.02 20.82
N LEU A 1006 5.78 18.36 19.92
CA LEU A 1006 5.72 18.61 18.48
C LEU A 1006 4.38 18.20 17.88
N ALA A 1007 3.81 17.07 18.31
CA ALA A 1007 2.54 16.57 17.79
C ALA A 1007 1.38 17.53 18.12
N GLU A 1008 1.36 18.08 19.33
CA GLU A 1008 0.36 19.05 19.80
C GLU A 1008 0.48 20.37 19.03
N LEU A 1009 1.70 20.85 18.84
CA LEU A 1009 1.99 22.07 18.09
C LEU A 1009 1.55 21.93 16.63
N LEU A 1010 1.86 20.80 15.99
CA LEU A 1010 1.44 20.53 14.61
C LEU A 1010 -0.07 20.35 14.49
N ARG A 1011 -0.72 19.69 15.44
CA ARG A 1011 -2.18 19.59 15.45
C ARG A 1011 -2.85 20.97 15.55
N ALA A 1012 -2.35 21.85 16.41
CA ALA A 1012 -2.83 23.23 16.51
C ALA A 1012 -2.60 24.00 15.19
N HIS A 1013 -1.47 23.80 14.53
CA HIS A 1013 -1.19 24.40 13.21
C HIS A 1013 -2.16 23.92 12.12
N LEU A 1014 -2.49 22.62 12.11
CA LEU A 1014 -3.42 22.03 11.15
C LEU A 1014 -4.86 22.49 11.37
N GLN A 1015 -5.31 22.63 12.62
CA GLN A 1015 -6.67 23.09 12.97
C GLN A 1015 -7.04 24.46 12.39
N LEU A 1016 -6.05 25.32 12.14
CA LEU A 1016 -6.27 26.63 11.56
C LEU A 1016 -6.55 26.59 10.05
N ARG A 1017 -6.17 25.50 9.37
CA ARG A 1017 -6.14 25.40 7.90
C ARG A 1017 -7.04 24.30 7.36
N LEU A 1018 -7.11 23.17 8.07
CA LEU A 1018 -7.79 21.98 7.65
C LEU A 1018 -9.12 21.80 8.42
N PRO A 1019 -10.17 21.31 7.76
CA PRO A 1019 -11.38 20.86 8.43
C PRO A 1019 -11.09 19.73 9.44
N ASP A 1020 -11.92 19.62 10.47
CA ASP A 1020 -11.78 18.62 11.55
C ASP A 1020 -11.63 17.18 11.07
N TYR A 1021 -12.31 16.79 9.99
CA TYR A 1021 -12.24 15.44 9.43
C TYR A 1021 -10.90 15.12 8.73
N MET A 1022 -10.10 16.13 8.39
CA MET A 1022 -8.76 15.98 7.79
C MET A 1022 -7.64 16.00 8.84
N LEU A 1023 -7.95 16.24 10.11
CA LEU A 1023 -6.94 16.25 11.16
C LEU A 1023 -6.49 14.81 11.48
N PRO A 1024 -5.17 14.51 11.43
CA PRO A 1024 -4.68 13.20 11.85
C PRO A 1024 -5.04 12.89 13.31
N SER A 1025 -5.52 11.68 13.56
CA SER A 1025 -5.74 11.18 14.92
C SER A 1025 -4.41 10.94 15.64
N ALA A 1026 -3.31 10.70 14.91
CA ALA A 1026 -1.98 10.66 15.48
C ALA A 1026 -0.98 11.39 14.59
N ILE A 1027 -0.04 12.11 15.22
CA ILE A 1027 1.14 12.66 14.55
C ILE A 1027 2.36 11.97 15.18
N VAL A 1028 3.11 11.23 14.37
CA VAL A 1028 4.22 10.37 14.82
C VAL A 1028 5.55 10.97 14.35
N PRO A 1029 6.35 11.55 15.25
CA PRO A 1029 7.70 11.99 14.93
C PRO A 1029 8.63 10.80 14.63
N LEU A 1030 9.43 10.90 13.57
CA LEU A 1030 10.42 9.91 13.16
C LEU A 1030 11.78 10.59 12.97
N GLU A 1031 12.88 9.85 13.21
CA GLU A 1031 14.24 10.32 12.88
C GLU A 1031 14.44 10.47 11.36
N GLY A 1032 13.77 9.60 10.58
CA GLY A 1032 13.75 9.61 9.13
C GLY A 1032 12.61 8.75 8.58
N LEU A 1033 12.23 8.98 7.32
CA LEU A 1033 11.26 8.13 6.63
C LEU A 1033 11.94 6.82 6.19
N PRO A 1034 11.30 5.66 6.39
CA PRO A 1034 11.83 4.40 5.90
C PRO A 1034 11.65 4.30 4.38
N TYR A 1035 12.69 3.90 3.66
CA TYR A 1035 12.63 3.66 2.22
C TYR A 1035 13.01 2.21 1.91
N THR A 1036 12.31 1.62 0.94
CA THR A 1036 12.68 0.36 0.31
C THR A 1036 14.05 0.50 -0.38
N HIS A 1037 14.68 -0.64 -0.71
CA HIS A 1037 15.95 -0.67 -1.45
C HIS A 1037 15.89 0.07 -2.80
N ASN A 1038 14.69 0.25 -3.35
CA ASN A 1038 14.42 0.97 -4.60
C ASN A 1038 14.14 2.48 -4.41
N GLY A 1039 14.37 3.03 -3.21
CA GLY A 1039 14.17 4.45 -2.91
C GLY A 1039 12.71 4.90 -2.80
N LYS A 1040 11.74 3.98 -2.84
CA LYS A 1040 10.31 4.27 -2.55
C LYS A 1040 10.05 4.19 -1.06
N LEU A 1041 9.15 5.02 -0.52
CA LEU A 1041 8.72 4.96 0.87
C LEU A 1041 8.23 3.54 1.22
N ASP A 1042 8.77 2.97 2.30
CA ASP A 1042 8.31 1.69 2.84
C ASP A 1042 7.20 1.93 3.87
N THR A 1043 5.97 1.93 3.40
CA THR A 1043 4.79 2.15 4.23
C THR A 1043 4.57 1.06 5.29
N ARG A 1044 5.12 -0.15 5.09
CA ARG A 1044 5.00 -1.26 6.06
C ARG A 1044 5.97 -1.12 7.22
N ALA A 1045 7.10 -0.45 6.99
CA ALA A 1045 8.08 -0.13 8.02
C ALA A 1045 7.67 1.06 8.91
N LEU A 1046 6.61 1.80 8.56
CA LEU A 1046 6.10 2.89 9.40
C LEU A 1046 5.46 2.33 10.69
N PRO A 1047 5.87 2.79 11.88
CA PRO A 1047 5.40 2.25 13.15
C PRO A 1047 3.94 2.59 13.41
N ALA A 1048 3.21 1.69 14.08
CA ALA A 1048 1.86 1.97 14.55
C ALA A 1048 1.88 3.08 15.63
N PRO A 1049 0.88 3.98 15.66
CA PRO A 1049 0.76 4.97 16.73
C PRO A 1049 0.71 4.29 18.10
N GLY A 1050 1.52 4.74 19.05
CA GLY A 1050 1.46 4.28 20.45
C GLY A 1050 2.16 2.96 20.79
N ALA A 1051 3.07 2.43 19.94
CA ALA A 1051 3.80 1.16 20.15
C ALA A 1051 4.73 1.08 21.41
N GLY A 1052 4.70 2.07 22.31
CA GLY A 1052 5.40 2.03 23.59
C GLY A 1052 4.57 1.35 24.70
N ARG A 1053 5.24 0.84 25.76
CA ARG A 1053 4.54 0.34 26.96
C ARG A 1053 3.73 1.50 27.58
N ARG A 1054 2.40 1.43 27.45
CA ARG A 1054 1.46 2.42 27.99
C ARG A 1054 1.42 2.32 29.53
N THR A 1055 1.73 3.42 30.21
CA THR A 1055 1.44 3.62 31.63
C THR A 1055 0.15 4.41 31.76
N VAL A 1056 -0.86 3.86 32.45
CA VAL A 1056 -2.11 4.59 32.76
C VAL A 1056 -1.76 5.80 33.62
N GLY A 1057 -2.26 6.98 33.25
CA GLY A 1057 -2.09 8.20 34.01
C GLY A 1057 -2.74 8.14 35.41
N PRO A 1058 -2.56 9.17 36.24
CA PRO A 1058 -3.17 9.22 37.58
C PRO A 1058 -4.70 9.06 37.51
N PRO A 1059 -5.35 8.43 38.50
CA PRO A 1059 -6.78 8.13 38.43
C PRO A 1059 -7.67 9.39 38.39
N PRO A 1060 -8.87 9.33 37.78
CA PRO A 1060 -9.87 10.40 37.80
C PRO A 1060 -10.27 10.83 39.23
N ARG A 1061 -10.25 12.14 39.50
CA ARG A 1061 -10.42 12.72 40.84
C ARG A 1061 -11.81 13.32 41.06
N THR A 1062 -12.35 14.04 40.08
CA THR A 1062 -13.67 14.71 40.20
C THR A 1062 -14.80 13.81 39.68
N PRO A 1063 -16.07 14.07 40.05
CA PRO A 1063 -17.21 13.38 39.46
C PRO A 1063 -17.26 13.49 37.93
N PHE A 1064 -16.98 14.68 37.37
CA PHE A 1064 -16.88 14.88 35.92
C PHE A 1064 -15.74 14.05 35.31
N GLU A 1065 -14.55 14.06 35.91
CA GLU A 1065 -13.42 13.24 35.44
C GLU A 1065 -13.80 11.74 35.44
N ARG A 1066 -14.52 11.25 36.47
CA ARG A 1066 -14.99 9.85 36.55
C ARG A 1066 -16.00 9.51 35.47
N THR A 1067 -16.98 10.38 35.20
CA THR A 1067 -17.98 10.16 34.14
C THR A 1067 -17.33 10.15 32.76
N VAL A 1068 -16.46 11.12 32.47
CA VAL A 1068 -15.72 11.17 31.20
C VAL A 1068 -14.86 9.91 31.01
N ALA A 1069 -14.12 9.51 32.05
CA ALA A 1069 -13.28 8.31 32.00
C ALA A 1069 -14.10 7.03 31.77
N ALA A 1070 -15.27 6.88 32.42
CA ALA A 1070 -16.15 5.73 32.22
C ALA A 1070 -16.66 5.65 30.78
N ILE A 1071 -17.12 6.78 30.23
CA ILE A 1071 -17.58 6.82 28.83
C ILE A 1071 -16.43 6.50 27.87
N TRP A 1072 -15.20 6.97 28.15
CA TRP A 1072 -14.05 6.66 27.30
C TRP A 1072 -13.64 5.19 27.38
N VAL A 1073 -13.68 4.57 28.56
CA VAL A 1073 -13.47 3.12 28.72
C VAL A 1073 -14.43 2.34 27.82
N ASP A 1074 -15.71 2.69 27.86
CA ASP A 1074 -16.75 2.00 27.10
C ASP A 1074 -16.62 2.21 25.59
N VAL A 1075 -16.29 3.43 25.16
CA VAL A 1075 -16.22 3.79 23.73
C VAL A 1075 -14.90 3.35 23.08
N LEU A 1076 -13.79 3.43 23.81
CA LEU A 1076 -12.46 3.05 23.30
C LEU A 1076 -12.16 1.56 23.52
N HIS A 1077 -13.00 0.85 24.27
CA HIS A 1077 -12.82 -0.55 24.65
C HIS A 1077 -11.45 -0.82 25.33
N VAL A 1078 -11.06 0.05 26.27
CA VAL A 1078 -9.81 -0.06 27.04
C VAL A 1078 -10.07 -0.40 28.51
N GLU A 1079 -9.16 -1.13 29.16
CA GLU A 1079 -9.37 -1.58 30.55
C GLU A 1079 -9.49 -0.44 31.57
N ALA A 1080 -8.71 0.64 31.41
CA ALA A 1080 -8.71 1.79 32.31
C ALA A 1080 -8.25 3.07 31.58
N VAL A 1081 -8.67 4.23 32.08
CA VAL A 1081 -8.30 5.56 31.59
C VAL A 1081 -7.93 6.46 32.78
N GLY A 1082 -6.75 7.05 32.74
CA GLY A 1082 -6.27 8.04 33.71
C GLY A 1082 -6.76 9.46 33.41
N ALA A 1083 -6.75 10.33 34.41
CA ALA A 1083 -7.12 11.75 34.32
C ALA A 1083 -6.29 12.55 33.28
N GLN A 1084 -5.06 12.12 33.02
CA GLN A 1084 -4.16 12.76 32.04
C GLN A 1084 -4.01 11.97 30.74
N ASP A 1085 -4.72 10.85 30.58
CA ASP A 1085 -4.67 10.10 29.34
C ASP A 1085 -5.35 10.91 28.23
N ASN A 1086 -4.73 10.94 27.05
CA ASN A 1086 -5.22 11.67 25.88
C ASN A 1086 -6.13 10.80 25.01
N PHE A 1087 -7.31 11.31 24.62
CA PHE A 1087 -8.31 10.56 23.84
C PHE A 1087 -7.74 9.91 22.58
N PHE A 1088 -6.95 10.66 21.81
CA PHE A 1088 -6.45 10.22 20.52
C PHE A 1088 -5.27 9.25 20.65
N GLU A 1089 -4.43 9.43 21.68
CA GLU A 1089 -3.35 8.48 22.00
C GLU A 1089 -3.89 7.13 22.45
N LEU A 1090 -5.06 7.12 23.08
CA LEU A 1090 -5.79 5.91 23.44
C LEU A 1090 -6.46 5.21 22.24
N GLY A 1091 -6.30 5.75 21.04
CA GLY A 1091 -6.90 5.23 19.81
C GLY A 1091 -8.24 5.86 19.46
N GLY A 1092 -8.66 6.90 20.20
CA GLY A 1092 -9.80 7.71 19.83
C GLY A 1092 -9.61 8.41 18.48
N HIS A 1093 -10.74 8.73 17.84
CA HIS A 1093 -10.76 9.40 16.55
C HIS A 1093 -12.12 10.11 16.36
N SER A 1094 -12.27 10.97 15.35
CA SER A 1094 -13.47 11.83 15.20
C SER A 1094 -14.82 11.11 15.34
N LEU A 1095 -15.02 9.92 14.75
CA LEU A 1095 -16.27 9.16 14.91
C LEU A 1095 -16.52 8.66 16.35
N LEU A 1096 -15.48 8.24 17.07
CA LEU A 1096 -15.61 7.89 18.49
C LEU A 1096 -15.80 9.16 19.33
N ALA A 1097 -15.17 10.28 18.97
CA ALA A 1097 -15.38 11.55 19.64
C ALA A 1097 -16.85 12.00 19.53
N THR A 1098 -17.48 11.86 18.36
CA THR A 1098 -18.91 12.16 18.20
C THR A 1098 -19.79 11.25 19.06
N LEU A 1099 -19.44 9.96 19.18
CA LEU A 1099 -20.16 9.02 20.04
C LEU A 1099 -19.98 9.38 21.53
N VAL A 1100 -18.77 9.76 21.95
CA VAL A 1100 -18.50 10.26 23.31
C VAL A 1100 -19.32 11.51 23.59
N VAL A 1101 -19.37 12.49 22.69
CA VAL A 1101 -20.19 13.70 22.85
C VAL A 1101 -21.66 13.35 23.02
N SER A 1102 -22.20 12.48 22.18
CA SER A 1102 -23.61 12.08 22.27
C SER A 1102 -23.92 11.39 23.61
N ARG A 1103 -23.05 10.48 24.08
CA ARG A 1103 -23.19 9.84 25.40
C ARG A 1103 -23.02 10.80 26.57
N LEU A 1104 -22.09 11.76 26.46
CA LEU A 1104 -21.89 12.79 27.49
C LEU A 1104 -23.14 13.65 27.64
N ARG A 1105 -23.75 14.07 26.52
CA ARG A 1105 -25.00 14.84 26.52
C ARG A 1105 -26.13 14.06 27.18
N GLU A 1106 -26.28 12.78 26.84
CA GLU A 1106 -27.29 11.91 27.45
C GLU A 1106 -27.06 11.70 28.94
N THR A 1107 -25.81 11.48 29.37
CA THR A 1107 -25.49 11.16 30.77
C THR A 1107 -25.52 12.40 31.67
N LEU A 1108 -25.02 13.53 31.18
CA LEU A 1108 -24.84 14.75 31.97
C LEU A 1108 -25.95 15.79 31.76
N GLN A 1109 -26.81 15.62 30.75
CA GLN A 1109 -27.88 16.56 30.39
C GLN A 1109 -27.38 18.00 30.18
N ILE A 1110 -26.17 18.14 29.61
CA ILE A 1110 -25.57 19.42 29.20
C ILE A 1110 -25.29 19.39 27.70
N GLU A 1111 -25.37 20.53 27.03
CA GLU A 1111 -24.89 20.59 25.65
C GLU A 1111 -23.36 20.53 25.64
N VAL A 1112 -22.82 19.74 24.72
CA VAL A 1112 -21.37 19.57 24.58
C VAL A 1112 -21.03 19.77 23.12
N PRO A 1113 -20.28 20.84 22.77
CA PRO A 1113 -19.82 21.01 21.41
C PRO A 1113 -18.66 20.05 21.12
N LEU A 1114 -18.62 19.49 19.90
CA LEU A 1114 -17.58 18.54 19.47
C LEU A 1114 -16.17 19.14 19.57
N SER A 1115 -16.04 20.45 19.39
CA SER A 1115 -14.78 21.19 19.52
C SER A 1115 -14.10 21.02 20.87
N VAL A 1116 -14.83 20.68 21.94
CA VAL A 1116 -14.26 20.39 23.26
C VAL A 1116 -13.32 19.18 23.21
N LEU A 1117 -13.74 18.09 22.55
CA LEU A 1117 -12.94 16.87 22.38
C LEU A 1117 -11.94 16.98 21.22
N MET A 1118 -12.23 17.82 20.22
CA MET A 1118 -11.33 18.02 19.09
C MET A 1118 -10.20 19.02 19.37
N SER A 1119 -10.11 19.56 20.59
CA SER A 1119 -9.10 20.54 21.00
C SER A 1119 -7.66 19.98 20.99
N VAL A 1120 -6.66 20.86 21.13
CA VAL A 1120 -5.22 20.58 20.93
C VAL A 1120 -4.70 19.37 21.73
N SER A 1121 -5.26 19.10 22.92
CA SER A 1121 -4.95 17.89 23.70
C SER A 1121 -6.12 17.51 24.62
N PRO A 1122 -7.05 16.64 24.17
CA PRO A 1122 -8.19 16.24 25.00
C PRO A 1122 -7.71 15.18 26.00
N THR A 1123 -7.36 15.60 27.22
CA THR A 1123 -7.25 14.67 28.35
C THR A 1123 -8.59 14.57 29.08
N VAL A 1124 -8.79 13.51 29.88
CA VAL A 1124 -9.98 13.40 30.73
C VAL A 1124 -10.16 14.64 31.61
N ALA A 1125 -9.09 15.11 32.26
CA ALA A 1125 -9.12 16.30 33.12
C ALA A 1125 -9.36 17.60 32.34
N ALA A 1126 -8.80 17.75 31.14
CA ALA A 1126 -9.07 18.92 30.29
C ALA A 1126 -10.52 18.94 29.82
N THR A 1127 -11.03 17.80 29.37
CA THR A 1127 -12.42 17.62 28.92
C THR A 1127 -13.39 17.89 30.08
N ALA A 1128 -13.18 17.29 31.24
CA ALA A 1128 -13.99 17.50 32.43
C ALA A 1128 -14.05 18.99 32.83
N ARG A 1129 -12.91 19.69 32.86
CA ARG A 1129 -12.88 21.14 33.15
C ARG A 1129 -13.61 21.96 32.11
N ALA A 1130 -13.49 21.62 30.83
CA ALA A 1130 -14.21 22.31 29.76
C ALA A 1130 -15.73 22.12 29.89
N LEU A 1131 -16.18 20.91 30.26
CA LEU A 1131 -17.58 20.61 30.55
C LEU A 1131 -18.09 21.37 31.78
N GLU A 1132 -17.33 21.41 32.88
CA GLU A 1132 -17.66 22.20 34.07
C GLU A 1132 -17.79 23.69 33.74
N ALA A 1133 -16.83 24.25 32.98
CA ALA A 1133 -16.88 25.64 32.54
C ALA A 1133 -18.02 25.93 31.54
N HIS A 1134 -18.46 24.94 30.78
CA HIS A 1134 -19.61 25.06 29.89
C HIS A 1134 -20.93 25.02 30.68
N GLN A 1135 -21.05 24.11 31.65
CA GLN A 1135 -22.21 24.03 32.54
C GLN A 1135 -22.38 25.31 33.36
N ILE A 1136 -21.30 25.90 33.87
CA ILE A 1136 -21.35 27.19 34.60
C ILE A 1136 -21.83 28.32 33.67
N ARG A 1137 -21.39 28.35 32.41
CA ARG A 1137 -21.85 29.35 31.44
C ARG A 1137 -23.32 29.19 31.08
N GLN A 1138 -23.81 27.96 30.95
CA GLN A 1138 -25.24 27.70 30.71
C GLN A 1138 -26.12 27.98 31.94
N ALA A 1139 -25.57 27.89 33.14
CA ALA A 1139 -26.28 28.14 34.40
C ALA A 1139 -26.23 29.61 34.87
N ALA A 1140 -25.50 30.50 34.19
CA ALA A 1140 -25.45 31.91 34.54
C ALA A 1140 -26.81 32.58 34.24
N PRO A 1141 -27.46 33.23 35.22
CA PRO A 1141 -28.74 33.91 34.97
C PRO A 1141 -28.56 35.10 34.02
N ALA A 1142 -29.56 35.34 33.17
CA ALA A 1142 -29.61 36.42 32.17
C ALA A 1142 -29.26 37.82 32.72
N GLU A 1143 -29.40 38.02 34.04
CA GLU A 1143 -29.00 39.24 34.75
C GLU A 1143 -27.49 39.52 34.71
N ILE A 1144 -26.62 38.50 34.55
CA ILE A 1144 -25.16 38.68 34.41
C ILE A 1144 -24.79 39.10 32.98
N GLU A 1145 -25.52 38.65 31.97
CA GLU A 1145 -25.35 39.10 30.59
C GLU A 1145 -25.79 40.56 30.43
N GLU A 1146 -26.87 40.96 31.12
CA GLU A 1146 -27.30 42.37 31.21
C GLU A 1146 -26.27 43.23 31.97
N LEU A 1147 -25.65 42.69 33.05
CA LEU A 1147 -24.60 43.39 33.77
C LEU A 1147 -23.30 43.52 32.95
N LEU A 1148 -22.93 42.49 32.20
CA LEU A 1148 -21.74 42.50 31.33
C LEU A 1148 -21.96 43.39 30.11
N ALA A 1149 -23.16 43.39 29.51
CA ALA A 1149 -23.54 44.34 28.46
C ALA A 1149 -23.59 45.78 28.99
N THR A 1150 -24.02 45.98 30.25
CA THR A 1150 -23.97 47.29 30.92
C THR A 1150 -22.52 47.73 31.20
N ILE A 1151 -21.63 46.80 31.58
CA ILE A 1151 -20.21 47.07 31.78
C ILE A 1151 -19.50 47.36 30.45
N GLU A 1152 -19.84 46.67 29.35
CA GLU A 1152 -19.34 46.99 28.01
C GLU A 1152 -19.87 48.33 27.50
N LEU A 1153 -21.14 48.68 27.76
CA LEU A 1153 -21.69 50.02 27.47
C LEU A 1153 -21.02 51.13 28.30
N LEU A 1154 -20.64 50.85 29.55
CA LEU A 1154 -19.89 51.78 30.42
C LEU A 1154 -18.39 51.82 30.09
N SER A 1155 -17.89 50.91 29.25
CA SER A 1155 -16.53 50.88 28.74
C SER A 1155 -16.37 51.66 27.43
N ASP A 1156 -17.48 52.09 26.81
CA ASP A 1156 -17.49 52.99 25.67
C ASP A 1156 -17.10 54.41 26.10
N PRO A 1157 -15.98 54.98 25.60
CA PRO A 1157 -15.51 56.31 25.97
C PRO A 1157 -16.53 57.42 25.70
N GLU A 1158 -17.40 57.26 24.69
CA GLU A 1158 -18.40 58.28 24.33
C GLU A 1158 -19.60 58.27 25.30
N VAL A 1159 -19.97 57.09 25.80
CA VAL A 1159 -21.04 56.94 26.81
C VAL A 1159 -20.56 57.39 28.19
N ALA A 1160 -19.31 57.09 28.55
CA ALA A 1160 -18.68 57.60 29.77
C ALA A 1160 -18.57 59.14 29.76
N ALA A 1161 -18.24 59.75 28.62
CA ALA A 1161 -18.18 61.21 28.48
C ALA A 1161 -19.56 61.88 28.52
N ALA A 1162 -20.61 61.22 28.01
CA ALA A 1162 -21.99 61.73 28.07
C ALA A 1162 -22.59 61.66 29.49
N LEU A 1163 -22.19 60.66 30.29
CA LEU A 1163 -22.60 60.51 31.69
C LEU A 1163 -21.81 61.43 32.65
N GLU A 1164 -20.59 61.84 32.31
CA GLU A 1164 -19.85 62.88 33.05
C GLU A 1164 -20.33 64.32 32.75
N ALA A 1165 -21.03 64.53 31.63
CA ALA A 1165 -21.57 65.82 31.22
C ALA A 1165 -23.03 66.07 31.65
N ALA A 1166 -23.73 65.07 32.18
CA ALA A 1166 -25.10 65.12 32.69
C ALA A 1166 -25.10 65.13 34.23
#